data_AF-A0A2G7LXG1-F1
#
_entry.id   AF-A0A2G7LXG1-F1
#
_cell.length_a   1.000
_cell.length_b   1.000
_cell.length_c   1.000
_cell.angle_alpha   90.00
_cell.angle_beta   90.00
_cell.angle_gamma   90.00
#
_symmetry.space_group_name_H-M   'P 1'
#
loop_
_entity.id
_entity.type
_entity.pdbx_description
1 polymer ?
#
loop_
_entity_poly.entity_id
_entity_poly.type
_entity_poly.pdbx_seq_one_letter_code
_entity_poly.pdbx_strand_id
1 'polypeptide(L)'
;MQLKMMAIFGAVLGSMLIWAGSADAEERFTDLQHSKWAEDGIEYMAERGTVAGYGNGIFKPQGLVTRAQAVTFMVRELYPQELEKPVEGTTTYSDVPTTHPFYREIALASKNGLASGFPGGSFRPDAPLSRAETAAFLTRAYSLLEGKQPANWSDTKQHWAEAPILILSSNGLVGGYSDGTYRPNQTVTRAEYAVFMSRVIRFEREAAIRTQDWDKLISYMTVSEQVGQMLMPDIRQWNGKVTTTVHEGLKRSIHDQDLGGLILFDKNIVDIRQLTTFTHDMQREAGDIPLFLSIDQEGGVVKRIPGGTNLPGQMALGATGDTSLAEAAGQLTGEELKALGIQINFAPVLDINSNPDNPIIGIRSFGSDADLVTRLGLATIKGLQQSGVIAAVKHFPGHGDTTVDSHLGMPVLTHNRARLDAVELKPFRDAIENGVEMIMTAHIAFPAIDNEHVTSLKDGKSVPIPATLSKKVLTGLLRGELGYEGLIISDAFTMNAIAEHFGENKAVERAVSAGVDIILMPKDPAVAHQTLVNAVKSGKIPDKTIHASVKRILELKAKYGLFERSQTLAQKLTELNGVIGSKQHRAVEQEIAERAVTVLASREGVLPDQIQQGDRVVILAAEQEQAKQLEKQLKQAASNLSLKTEISLIGQGKTNEALQAIGQADYVILASYQFRNVASEFGWSDYQTLIDTMNRRNQRYSLLSLGNPYEMIYLQNVRSGLAVYGKQEPNTTAGIKVLVGQRKAEGKLPVRTD
;
A
#
# COMPACT_ATOMS: atom_id res chain seq x y z
N MET A 1 51.38 -27.63 -48.77
CA MET A 1 51.48 -26.52 -49.74
C MET A 1 50.35 -25.56 -49.43
N GLN A 2 50.61 -24.50 -48.67
CA GLN A 2 50.88 -23.14 -49.19
C GLN A 2 49.74 -22.65 -50.10
N LEU A 3 48.87 -21.76 -49.58
CA LEU A 3 48.99 -20.29 -49.60
C LEU A 3 48.58 -19.67 -50.95
N LYS A 4 47.66 -18.69 -50.84
CA LYS A 4 47.29 -17.62 -51.80
C LYS A 4 46.15 -17.89 -52.79
N MET A 5 44.95 -17.44 -52.41
CA MET A 5 44.35 -16.24 -53.03
C MET A 5 43.30 -15.63 -52.09
N MET A 6 43.77 -14.69 -51.27
CA MET A 6 42.98 -13.61 -50.67
C MET A 6 42.85 -12.52 -51.73
N ALA A 7 41.64 -11.98 -51.95
CA ALA A 7 41.33 -10.55 -51.89
C ALA A 7 40.00 -10.25 -52.61
N ILE A 8 39.26 -9.30 -52.03
CA ILE A 8 38.02 -8.67 -52.52
C ILE A 8 36.74 -9.40 -52.12
N PHE A 9 36.34 -9.22 -50.85
CA PHE A 9 34.98 -8.82 -50.45
C PHE A 9 35.04 -8.51 -48.94
N GLY A 10 35.62 -7.35 -48.62
CA GLY A 10 35.58 -6.78 -47.28
C GLY A 10 34.46 -5.75 -47.18
N ALA A 11 33.78 -5.76 -46.03
CA ALA A 11 32.88 -4.73 -45.50
C ALA A 11 31.39 -4.73 -45.92
N VAL A 12 30.59 -5.72 -45.45
CA VAL A 12 29.13 -5.54 -45.18
C VAL A 12 28.64 -6.37 -43.97
N LEU A 13 29.46 -6.66 -42.96
CA LEU A 13 29.02 -7.43 -41.78
C LEU A 13 29.24 -6.62 -40.50
N GLY A 14 28.23 -5.82 -40.14
CA GLY A 14 28.23 -5.00 -38.93
C GLY A 14 26.91 -4.31 -38.64
N SER A 15 25.76 -4.93 -38.95
CA SER A 15 24.45 -4.39 -38.62
C SER A 15 23.40 -5.50 -38.48
N MET A 16 23.65 -6.45 -37.59
CA MET A 16 22.55 -7.19 -36.97
C MET A 16 22.31 -6.57 -35.60
N LEU A 17 21.31 -5.69 -35.53
CA LEU A 17 20.64 -5.41 -34.27
C LEU A 17 20.00 -6.71 -33.84
N ILE A 18 20.60 -7.36 -32.85
CA ILE A 18 19.98 -8.45 -32.12
C ILE A 18 18.69 -7.85 -31.54
N TRP A 19 17.56 -8.45 -31.87
CA TRP A 19 16.29 -8.19 -31.20
C TRP A 19 16.54 -8.27 -29.69
N ALA A 20 15.96 -7.38 -28.88
CA ALA A 20 16.06 -7.48 -27.42
C ALA A 20 15.26 -8.70 -26.92
N GLY A 21 15.70 -9.91 -27.30
CA GLY A 21 15.27 -11.17 -26.73
C GLY A 21 16.12 -11.42 -25.50
N SER A 22 15.47 -11.32 -24.34
CA SER A 22 15.89 -11.92 -23.06
C SER A 22 17.40 -12.04 -22.87
N ALA A 23 18.09 -10.90 -22.79
CA ALA A 23 19.32 -10.83 -22.03
C ALA A 23 18.91 -10.38 -20.63
N ASP A 24 19.26 -11.17 -19.62
CA ASP A 24 19.01 -10.87 -18.21
C ASP A 24 19.43 -9.43 -17.89
N ALA A 25 18.58 -8.71 -17.16
CA ALA A 25 18.75 -7.33 -16.76
C ALA A 25 19.95 -7.10 -15.79
N GLU A 26 20.91 -8.03 -15.69
CA GLU A 26 22.00 -8.00 -14.72
C GLU A 26 23.33 -7.42 -15.22
N GLU A 27 23.55 -7.21 -16.53
CA GLU A 27 24.80 -6.59 -17.00
C GLU A 27 24.64 -5.10 -17.30
N ARG A 28 24.90 -4.26 -16.27
CA ARG A 28 25.26 -2.85 -16.48
C ARG A 28 26.38 -2.75 -17.51
N PHE A 29 26.33 -1.73 -18.37
CA PHE A 29 27.33 -1.59 -19.43
C PHE A 29 28.75 -1.43 -18.85
N THR A 30 29.65 -2.29 -19.27
CA THR A 30 31.02 -2.40 -18.73
C THR A 30 31.99 -1.36 -19.32
N ASP A 31 31.61 -0.72 -20.42
CA ASP A 31 32.44 0.24 -21.17
C ASP A 31 32.13 1.72 -20.86
N LEU A 32 31.43 2.02 -19.76
CA LEU A 32 31.07 3.38 -19.36
C LEU A 32 32.15 4.12 -18.55
N GLN A 33 33.33 3.53 -18.34
CA GLN A 33 34.37 4.08 -17.46
C GLN A 33 34.77 5.53 -17.82
N HIS A 34 34.84 5.85 -19.11
CA HIS A 34 35.17 7.19 -19.62
C HIS A 34 33.92 8.04 -19.95
N SER A 35 32.73 7.58 -19.58
CA SER A 35 31.46 8.25 -19.85
C SER A 35 30.51 8.21 -18.65
N LYS A 36 31.08 8.17 -17.45
CA LYS A 36 30.35 8.20 -16.17
C LYS A 36 29.41 9.39 -16.03
N TRP A 37 29.73 10.53 -16.66
CA TRP A 37 28.85 11.70 -16.71
C TRP A 37 27.52 11.45 -17.44
N ALA A 38 27.46 10.42 -18.30
CA ALA A 38 26.30 10.03 -19.09
C ALA A 38 25.65 8.72 -18.61
N GLU A 39 26.22 8.06 -17.59
CA GLU A 39 25.79 6.73 -17.15
C GLU A 39 24.30 6.69 -16.80
N ASP A 40 23.83 7.60 -15.95
CA ASP A 40 22.41 7.73 -15.60
C ASP A 40 21.50 7.89 -16.82
N GLY A 41 21.89 8.74 -17.79
CA GLY A 41 21.11 8.92 -19.02
C GLY A 41 21.14 7.69 -19.93
N ILE A 42 22.28 6.98 -19.99
CA ILE A 42 22.44 5.77 -20.79
C ILE A 42 21.62 4.62 -20.19
N GLU A 43 21.74 4.39 -18.89
CA GLU A 43 20.99 3.36 -18.16
C GLU A 43 19.49 3.64 -18.25
N TYR A 44 19.05 4.87 -17.97
CA TYR A 44 17.66 5.29 -18.12
C TYR A 44 17.11 5.02 -19.52
N MET A 45 17.86 5.34 -20.58
CA MET A 45 17.37 5.09 -21.94
C MET A 45 17.45 3.61 -22.37
N ALA A 46 18.33 2.82 -21.75
CA ALA A 46 18.48 1.40 -22.04
C ALA A 46 17.40 0.56 -21.36
N GLU A 47 17.05 0.87 -20.10
CA GLU A 47 15.95 0.23 -19.35
C GLU A 47 14.60 0.43 -20.05
N ARG A 48 14.41 1.60 -20.66
CA ARG A 48 13.24 1.89 -21.51
C ARG A 48 13.21 1.10 -22.82
N GLY A 49 14.31 0.44 -23.19
CA GLY A 49 14.47 -0.24 -24.48
C GLY A 49 14.64 0.71 -25.67
N THR A 50 14.76 2.01 -25.41
CA THR A 50 14.83 3.05 -26.43
C THR A 50 16.21 3.07 -27.10
N VAL A 51 17.29 2.90 -26.33
CA VAL A 51 18.65 2.72 -26.85
C VAL A 51 19.16 1.32 -26.51
N ALA A 52 19.67 0.61 -27.52
CA ALA A 52 20.25 -0.73 -27.32
C ALA A 52 21.78 -0.69 -27.23
N GLY A 53 22.34 -1.62 -26.45
CA GLY A 53 23.77 -1.98 -26.50
C GLY A 53 24.13 -2.83 -27.72
N TYR A 54 25.40 -3.16 -27.86
CA TYR A 54 25.94 -4.04 -28.90
C TYR A 54 26.04 -5.51 -28.46
N GLY A 55 25.50 -5.85 -27.29
CA GLY A 55 25.65 -7.17 -26.64
C GLY A 55 26.88 -7.23 -25.71
N ASN A 56 26.95 -8.28 -24.87
CA ASN A 56 28.03 -8.55 -23.91
C ASN A 56 28.38 -7.36 -23.00
N GLY A 57 27.36 -6.64 -22.53
CA GLY A 57 27.55 -5.46 -21.67
C GLY A 57 28.26 -4.27 -22.34
N ILE A 58 28.22 -4.12 -23.67
CA ILE A 58 28.90 -3.01 -24.38
C ILE A 58 27.90 -2.00 -24.95
N PHE A 59 28.06 -0.70 -24.65
CA PHE A 59 27.23 0.39 -25.16
C PHE A 59 27.88 1.20 -26.31
N LYS A 60 29.20 1.31 -26.32
CA LYS A 60 30.02 2.21 -27.17
C LYS A 60 29.65 3.69 -27.02
N PRO A 61 29.88 4.31 -25.84
CA PRO A 61 29.44 5.67 -25.56
C PRO A 61 30.01 6.74 -26.51
N GLN A 62 31.23 6.52 -27.04
CA GLN A 62 31.90 7.43 -27.98
C GLN A 62 31.53 7.20 -29.46
N GLY A 63 30.73 6.17 -29.76
CA GLY A 63 30.25 5.94 -31.12
C GLY A 63 29.35 7.08 -31.57
N LEU A 64 29.42 7.45 -32.86
CA LEU A 64 28.54 8.47 -33.42
C LEU A 64 27.14 7.92 -33.63
N VAL A 65 26.13 8.77 -33.45
CA VAL A 65 24.73 8.44 -33.77
C VAL A 65 24.42 8.91 -35.19
N THR A 66 23.89 8.04 -36.04
CA THR A 66 23.41 8.44 -37.37
C THR A 66 22.03 9.08 -37.30
N ARG A 67 21.66 9.85 -38.33
CA ARG A 67 20.32 10.42 -38.44
C ARG A 67 19.23 9.34 -38.33
N ALA A 68 19.38 8.21 -39.01
CA ALA A 68 18.43 7.10 -38.93
C ALA A 68 18.31 6.50 -37.53
N GLN A 69 19.42 6.35 -36.80
CA GLN A 69 19.39 5.86 -35.43
C GLN A 69 18.65 6.83 -34.50
N ALA A 70 18.88 8.14 -34.66
CA ALA A 70 18.23 9.16 -33.83
C ALA A 70 16.69 9.18 -33.99
N VAL A 71 16.17 9.17 -35.22
CA VAL A 71 14.72 9.05 -35.43
C VAL A 71 14.17 7.71 -34.98
N THR A 72 14.93 6.62 -35.12
CA THR A 72 14.54 5.31 -34.61
C THR A 72 14.30 5.35 -33.10
N PHE A 73 15.19 6.00 -32.35
CA PHE A 73 15.02 6.16 -30.90
C PHE A 73 13.76 6.98 -30.56
N MET A 74 13.51 8.09 -31.25
CA MET A 74 12.30 8.91 -31.00
C MET A 74 11.00 8.19 -31.40
N VAL A 75 10.99 7.44 -32.50
CA VAL A 75 9.80 6.71 -32.95
C VAL A 75 9.48 5.56 -32.01
N ARG A 76 10.48 4.84 -31.51
CA ARG A 76 10.28 3.80 -30.50
C ARG A 76 9.71 4.35 -29.20
N GLU A 77 10.14 5.55 -28.83
CA GLU A 77 9.66 6.23 -27.62
C GLU A 77 8.23 6.74 -27.77
N LEU A 78 7.93 7.45 -28.86
CA LEU A 78 6.67 8.18 -29.02
C LEU A 78 5.58 7.37 -29.74
N TYR A 79 5.96 6.38 -30.54
CA TYR A 79 5.05 5.60 -31.40
C TYR A 79 5.36 4.09 -31.41
N PRO A 80 5.59 3.42 -30.25
CA PRO A 80 5.96 2.00 -30.21
C PRO A 80 4.89 1.10 -30.86
N GLN A 81 3.60 1.40 -30.67
CA GLN A 81 2.48 0.63 -31.21
C GLN A 81 2.38 0.69 -32.75
N GLU A 82 2.83 1.79 -33.37
CA GLU A 82 2.88 1.92 -34.83
C GLU A 82 3.99 1.06 -35.45
N LEU A 83 4.98 0.65 -34.64
CA LEU A 83 6.03 -0.30 -35.01
C LEU A 83 5.56 -1.77 -35.00
N GLU A 84 4.28 -2.04 -34.70
CA GLU A 84 3.68 -3.37 -34.87
C GLU A 84 2.76 -3.48 -36.09
N LYS A 85 2.27 -2.34 -36.61
CA LYS A 85 1.34 -2.29 -37.75
C LYS A 85 2.02 -2.33 -39.14
N PRO A 86 1.45 -2.98 -40.17
CA PRO A 86 2.00 -2.90 -41.53
C PRO A 86 2.28 -1.45 -41.97
N VAL A 87 3.41 -1.20 -42.60
CA VAL A 87 3.80 0.16 -43.03
C VAL A 87 2.88 0.61 -44.16
N GLU A 88 1.94 1.50 -43.86
CA GLU A 88 1.13 2.18 -44.87
C GLU A 88 1.83 3.45 -45.36
N GLY A 89 2.31 3.43 -46.61
CA GLY A 89 2.88 4.57 -47.30
C GLY A 89 4.40 4.47 -47.57
N THR A 90 4.86 5.18 -48.60
CA THR A 90 6.28 5.27 -48.97
C THR A 90 6.91 6.55 -48.42
N THR A 91 8.17 6.49 -47.97
CA THR A 91 8.96 7.71 -47.75
C THR A 91 9.09 8.47 -49.07
N THR A 92 9.09 9.80 -48.99
CA THR A 92 9.37 10.67 -50.16
C THR A 92 10.86 10.92 -50.34
N TYR A 93 11.73 10.24 -49.57
CA TYR A 93 13.16 10.48 -49.56
C TYR A 93 13.87 9.63 -50.61
N SER A 94 14.63 10.28 -51.50
CA SER A 94 15.29 9.63 -52.64
C SER A 94 16.40 8.64 -52.26
N ASP A 95 16.93 8.75 -51.05
CA ASP A 95 18.08 8.00 -50.52
C ASP A 95 17.71 7.04 -49.38
N VAL A 96 16.42 6.76 -49.17
CA VAL A 96 15.94 5.81 -48.15
C VAL A 96 15.16 4.70 -48.84
N PRO A 97 15.83 3.66 -49.39
CA PRO A 97 15.15 2.55 -50.04
C PRO A 97 14.33 1.73 -49.02
N THR A 98 13.28 1.04 -49.47
CA THR A 98 12.44 0.15 -48.64
C THR A 98 13.22 -0.98 -47.96
N THR A 99 14.39 -1.31 -48.50
CA THR A 99 15.34 -2.29 -47.95
C THR A 99 16.25 -1.73 -46.86
N HIS A 100 16.25 -0.41 -46.63
CA HIS A 100 17.07 0.20 -45.59
C HIS A 100 16.60 -0.30 -44.21
N PRO A 101 17.52 -0.68 -43.28
CA PRO A 101 17.16 -1.28 -41.99
C PRO A 101 16.20 -0.44 -41.14
N PHE A 102 16.27 0.89 -41.26
CA PHE A 102 15.44 1.86 -40.53
C PHE A 102 14.39 2.53 -41.41
N TYR A 103 14.05 1.95 -42.57
CA TYR A 103 13.08 2.54 -43.50
C TYR A 103 11.76 2.90 -42.80
N ARG A 104 11.27 1.98 -41.98
CA ARG A 104 9.99 2.10 -41.29
C ARG A 104 10.00 3.23 -40.27
N GLU A 105 11.01 3.29 -39.42
CA GLU A 105 11.15 4.34 -38.43
C GLU A 105 11.30 5.71 -39.09
N ILE A 106 12.08 5.81 -40.18
CA ILE A 106 12.21 7.04 -40.94
C ILE A 106 10.86 7.46 -41.56
N ALA A 107 10.08 6.51 -42.09
CA ALA A 107 8.76 6.78 -42.64
C ALA A 107 7.78 7.30 -41.58
N LEU A 108 7.73 6.66 -40.42
CA LEU A 108 6.91 7.08 -39.30
C LEU A 108 7.35 8.44 -38.75
N ALA A 109 8.65 8.68 -38.63
CA ALA A 109 9.18 9.97 -38.21
C ALA A 109 8.80 11.09 -39.18
N SER A 110 8.85 10.83 -40.49
CA SER A 110 8.45 11.79 -41.52
C SER A 110 6.95 12.05 -41.50
N LYS A 111 6.13 10.99 -41.39
CA LYS A 111 4.66 11.06 -41.33
C LYS A 111 4.19 11.89 -40.13
N ASN A 112 4.84 11.72 -38.98
CA ASN A 112 4.52 12.42 -37.74
C ASN A 112 5.30 13.73 -37.55
N GLY A 113 6.05 14.20 -38.56
CA GLY A 113 6.76 15.48 -38.51
C GLY A 113 7.94 15.55 -37.52
N LEU A 114 8.44 14.41 -37.02
CA LEU A 114 9.56 14.36 -36.07
C LEU A 114 10.88 14.79 -36.74
N ALA A 115 11.05 14.41 -38.01
CA ALA A 115 12.23 14.75 -38.78
C ALA A 115 11.89 15.16 -40.22
N SER A 116 12.68 16.08 -40.75
CA SER A 116 12.64 16.52 -42.13
C SER A 116 13.91 16.12 -42.87
N GLY A 117 13.78 15.88 -44.17
CA GLY A 117 14.91 15.76 -45.09
C GLY A 117 15.53 17.10 -45.44
N PHE A 118 16.56 17.03 -46.28
CA PHE A 118 17.28 18.16 -46.84
C PHE A 118 16.60 18.69 -48.11
N PRO A 119 16.86 19.95 -48.48
CA PRO A 119 16.57 20.45 -49.81
C PRO A 119 17.08 19.48 -50.89
N GLY A 120 16.22 19.12 -51.85
CA GLY A 120 16.52 18.10 -52.87
C GLY A 120 15.99 16.69 -52.56
N GLY A 121 15.26 16.51 -51.46
CA GLY A 121 14.50 15.27 -51.21
C GLY A 121 15.31 14.12 -50.60
N SER A 122 16.50 14.37 -50.06
CA SER A 122 17.31 13.36 -49.34
C SER A 122 17.09 13.41 -47.83
N PHE A 123 17.19 12.27 -47.14
CA PHE A 123 17.17 12.19 -45.67
C PHE A 123 18.56 12.03 -45.06
N ARG A 124 19.51 11.44 -45.79
CA ARG A 124 20.87 11.08 -45.37
C ARG A 124 20.89 10.16 -44.15
N PRO A 125 20.32 8.94 -44.22
CA PRO A 125 20.09 8.08 -43.06
C PRO A 125 21.37 7.69 -42.30
N ASP A 126 22.48 7.47 -43.00
CA ASP A 126 23.75 7.03 -42.40
C ASP A 126 24.70 8.17 -42.03
N ALA A 127 24.32 9.42 -42.29
CA ALA A 127 25.13 10.56 -41.90
C ALA A 127 25.15 10.74 -40.38
N PRO A 128 26.31 11.05 -39.75
CA PRO A 128 26.37 11.41 -38.35
C PRO A 128 25.48 12.61 -38.03
N LEU A 129 24.77 12.53 -36.91
CA LEU A 129 23.87 13.58 -36.44
C LEU A 129 24.67 14.69 -35.75
N SER A 130 24.42 15.95 -36.12
CA SER A 130 24.98 17.13 -35.46
C SER A 130 24.15 17.58 -34.24
N ARG A 131 24.77 18.36 -33.34
CA ARG A 131 24.08 18.95 -32.18
C ARG A 131 22.88 19.83 -32.59
N ALA A 132 23.01 20.57 -33.68
CA ALA A 132 21.93 21.35 -34.28
C ALA A 132 20.75 20.49 -34.75
N GLU A 133 21.03 19.37 -35.41
CA GLU A 133 19.99 18.43 -35.84
C GLU A 133 19.32 17.75 -34.65
N THR A 134 20.09 17.35 -33.63
CA THR A 134 19.53 16.84 -32.37
C THR A 134 18.57 17.84 -31.75
N ALA A 135 18.95 19.11 -31.67
CA ALA A 135 18.09 20.15 -31.12
C ALA A 135 16.78 20.30 -31.91
N ALA A 136 16.88 20.32 -33.24
CA ALA A 136 15.72 20.41 -34.12
C ALA A 136 14.81 19.17 -34.04
N PHE A 137 15.39 17.98 -33.91
CA PHE A 137 14.67 16.71 -33.82
C PHE A 137 13.88 16.64 -32.52
N LEU A 138 14.54 16.86 -31.37
CA LEU A 138 13.89 16.79 -30.06
C LEU A 138 12.82 17.87 -29.87
N THR A 139 13.09 19.10 -30.33
CA THR A 139 12.11 20.20 -30.25
C THR A 139 10.81 19.86 -30.99
N ARG A 140 10.91 19.30 -32.21
CA ARG A 140 9.72 18.87 -32.97
C ARG A 140 9.05 17.66 -32.35
N ALA A 141 9.83 16.64 -32.00
CA ALA A 141 9.30 15.37 -31.52
C ALA A 141 8.46 15.54 -30.25
N TYR A 142 8.88 16.42 -29.35
CA TYR A 142 8.20 16.70 -28.07
C TYR A 142 7.41 18.01 -28.09
N SER A 143 7.33 18.70 -29.24
CA SER A 143 6.63 19.99 -29.40
C SER A 143 7.02 21.03 -28.34
N LEU A 144 8.32 21.11 -28.05
CA LEU A 144 8.85 21.94 -26.96
C LEU A 144 8.68 23.43 -27.25
N LEU A 145 8.29 24.17 -26.21
CA LEU A 145 8.15 25.63 -26.24
C LEU A 145 9.34 26.31 -25.56
N GLU A 146 9.61 27.55 -25.94
CA GLU A 146 10.70 28.34 -25.35
C GLU A 146 10.51 28.55 -23.83
N GLY A 147 11.57 28.32 -23.07
CA GLY A 147 11.63 28.49 -21.63
C GLY A 147 12.00 29.91 -21.21
N LYS A 148 12.49 30.06 -19.97
CA LYS A 148 12.69 31.39 -19.35
C LYS A 148 14.13 31.88 -19.32
N GLN A 149 15.11 31.00 -19.54
CA GLN A 149 16.54 31.32 -19.32
C GLN A 149 17.39 30.96 -20.54
N PRO A 150 17.23 31.67 -21.66
CA PRO A 150 17.95 31.35 -22.89
C PRO A 150 19.46 31.51 -22.70
N ALA A 151 20.22 30.51 -23.14
CA ALA A 151 21.68 30.63 -23.22
C ALA A 151 22.07 31.52 -24.41
N ASN A 152 23.14 32.30 -24.26
CA ASN A 152 23.67 33.14 -25.32
C ASN A 152 25.06 32.63 -25.72
N TRP A 153 25.11 31.91 -26.85
CA TRP A 153 26.36 31.37 -27.40
C TRP A 153 26.80 32.15 -28.63
N SER A 154 28.11 32.30 -28.79
CA SER A 154 28.69 33.13 -29.86
C SER A 154 28.50 32.54 -31.26
N ASP A 155 28.30 31.23 -31.37
CA ASP A 155 28.28 30.45 -32.61
C ASP A 155 26.88 29.93 -33.01
N THR A 156 25.82 30.37 -32.33
CA THR A 156 24.43 29.97 -32.64
C THR A 156 23.63 31.05 -33.35
N LYS A 157 24.06 32.31 -33.25
CA LYS A 157 23.37 33.44 -33.90
C LYS A 157 23.40 33.27 -35.42
N GLN A 158 22.26 33.47 -36.08
CA GLN A 158 22.08 33.29 -37.53
C GLN A 158 22.28 31.84 -38.02
N HIS A 159 22.44 30.88 -37.11
CA HIS A 159 22.48 29.46 -37.47
C HIS A 159 21.07 28.97 -37.80
N TRP A 160 20.91 28.06 -38.77
CA TRP A 160 19.58 27.55 -39.16
C TRP A 160 18.82 26.88 -38.01
N ALA A 161 19.56 26.38 -37.01
CA ALA A 161 19.03 25.74 -35.80
C ALA A 161 19.00 26.68 -34.58
N GLU A 162 19.14 28.00 -34.75
CA GLU A 162 19.13 28.96 -33.64
C GLU A 162 17.88 28.80 -32.76
N ALA A 163 16.68 28.78 -33.35
CA ALA A 163 15.43 28.64 -32.61
C ALA A 163 15.31 27.33 -31.81
N PRO A 164 15.50 26.12 -32.37
CA PRO A 164 15.43 24.90 -31.56
C PRO A 164 16.55 24.80 -30.51
N ILE A 165 17.74 25.34 -30.77
CA ILE A 165 18.81 25.42 -29.77
C ILE A 165 18.40 26.36 -28.61
N LEU A 166 17.76 27.50 -28.93
CA LEU A 166 17.21 28.44 -27.97
C LEU A 166 16.14 27.79 -27.10
N ILE A 167 15.20 27.04 -27.70
CA ILE A 167 14.14 26.33 -26.98
C ILE A 167 14.74 25.33 -25.98
N LEU A 168 15.68 24.48 -26.41
CA LEU A 168 16.28 23.52 -25.49
C LEU A 168 17.10 24.19 -24.37
N SER A 169 17.88 25.21 -24.71
CA SER A 169 18.75 25.88 -23.74
C SER A 169 17.96 26.69 -22.71
N SER A 170 16.89 27.35 -23.14
CA SER A 170 16.00 28.15 -22.28
C SER A 170 15.22 27.32 -21.26
N ASN A 171 15.10 26.01 -21.51
CA ASN A 171 14.56 25.00 -20.60
C ASN A 171 15.65 24.21 -19.85
N GLY A 172 16.94 24.56 -20.02
CA GLY A 172 18.06 23.89 -19.34
C GLY A 172 18.39 22.49 -19.87
N LEU A 173 17.86 22.08 -21.02
CA LEU A 173 17.97 20.72 -21.56
C LEU A 173 19.32 20.48 -22.25
N VAL A 174 19.94 21.54 -22.77
CA VAL A 174 21.25 21.51 -23.42
C VAL A 174 22.19 22.57 -22.87
N GLY A 175 23.48 22.25 -22.81
CA GLY A 175 24.54 23.15 -22.37
C GLY A 175 25.59 23.39 -23.47
N GLY A 176 26.36 24.47 -23.30
CA GLY A 176 27.50 24.82 -24.14
C GLY A 176 28.83 24.43 -23.49
N TYR A 177 29.92 24.84 -24.14
CA TYR A 177 31.29 24.62 -23.68
C TYR A 177 31.79 25.83 -22.88
N SER A 178 32.86 25.63 -22.11
CA SER A 178 33.46 26.67 -21.25
C SER A 178 34.01 27.87 -22.03
N ASP A 179 34.23 27.73 -23.34
CA ASP A 179 34.64 28.79 -24.26
C ASP A 179 33.47 29.67 -24.75
N GLY A 180 32.25 29.45 -24.25
CA GLY A 180 31.06 30.21 -24.61
C GLY A 180 30.41 29.80 -25.94
N THR A 181 30.78 28.63 -26.49
CA THR A 181 30.20 28.08 -27.73
C THR A 181 29.21 26.95 -27.46
N TYR A 182 28.28 26.71 -28.39
CA TYR A 182 27.41 25.54 -28.41
C TYR A 182 27.94 24.42 -29.33
N ARG A 183 28.70 24.79 -30.35
CA ARG A 183 29.22 23.94 -31.44
C ARG A 183 28.11 23.22 -32.21
N PRO A 184 27.19 23.96 -32.87
CA PRO A 184 26.00 23.38 -33.51
C PRO A 184 26.31 22.32 -34.57
N ASN A 185 27.45 22.45 -35.27
CA ASN A 185 27.85 21.53 -36.34
C ASN A 185 28.68 20.33 -35.84
N GLN A 186 29.00 20.25 -34.54
CA GLN A 186 29.71 19.11 -33.98
C GLN A 186 28.78 17.88 -33.96
N THR A 187 29.32 16.73 -34.36
CA THR A 187 28.60 15.46 -34.34
C THR A 187 28.41 14.94 -32.93
N VAL A 188 27.27 14.29 -32.69
CA VAL A 188 26.84 13.80 -31.37
C VAL A 188 27.21 12.34 -31.19
N THR A 189 27.80 12.04 -30.04
CA THR A 189 28.07 10.67 -29.58
C THR A 189 26.82 9.99 -29.02
N ARG A 190 26.84 8.67 -28.91
CA ARG A 190 25.75 7.88 -28.31
C ARG A 190 25.46 8.30 -26.86
N ALA A 191 26.51 8.58 -26.10
CA ALA A 191 26.38 9.08 -24.73
C ALA A 191 25.68 10.44 -24.68
N GLU A 192 26.10 11.40 -25.51
CA GLU A 192 25.48 12.72 -25.57
C GLU A 192 24.02 12.64 -26.03
N TYR A 193 23.71 11.81 -27.03
CA TYR A 193 22.34 11.64 -27.50
C TYR A 193 21.43 11.05 -26.42
N ALA A 194 21.88 10.01 -25.70
CA ALA A 194 21.14 9.41 -24.61
C ALA A 194 20.83 10.44 -23.51
N VAL A 195 21.82 11.27 -23.14
CA VAL A 195 21.64 12.34 -22.14
C VAL A 195 20.67 13.43 -22.62
N PHE A 196 20.72 13.83 -23.88
CA PHE A 196 19.77 14.81 -24.39
C PHE A 196 18.34 14.28 -24.34
N MET A 197 18.15 13.03 -24.75
CA MET A 197 16.81 12.45 -24.77
C MET A 197 16.26 12.18 -23.36
N SER A 198 17.09 11.69 -22.44
CA SER A 198 16.67 11.46 -21.05
C SER A 198 16.24 12.76 -20.36
N ARG A 199 16.96 13.86 -20.61
CA ARG A 199 16.58 15.20 -20.10
C ARG A 199 15.24 15.67 -20.64
N VAL A 200 14.99 15.50 -21.93
CA VAL A 200 13.71 15.91 -22.55
C VAL A 200 12.55 15.08 -21.97
N ILE A 201 12.71 13.76 -21.85
CA ILE A 201 11.68 12.89 -21.27
C ILE A 201 11.40 13.29 -19.82
N ARG A 202 12.44 13.46 -18.99
CA ARG A 202 12.27 13.89 -17.58
C ARG A 202 11.59 15.25 -17.48
N PHE A 203 11.94 16.19 -18.36
CA PHE A 203 11.29 17.51 -18.41
C PHE A 203 9.79 17.40 -18.75
N GLU A 204 9.42 16.58 -19.72
CA GLU A 204 8.01 16.38 -20.08
C GLU A 204 7.22 15.66 -18.98
N ARG A 205 7.85 14.73 -18.27
CA ARG A 205 7.26 14.09 -17.07
C ARG A 205 7.01 15.10 -15.96
N GLU A 206 7.99 15.93 -15.62
CA GLU A 206 7.83 17.00 -14.63
C GLU A 206 6.73 18.00 -15.05
N ALA A 207 6.65 18.32 -16.35
CA ALA A 207 5.58 19.16 -16.87
C ALA A 207 4.20 18.51 -16.70
N ALA A 208 4.07 17.23 -17.04
CA ALA A 208 2.83 16.46 -16.90
C ALA A 208 2.39 16.35 -15.43
N ILE A 209 3.32 16.09 -14.50
CA ILE A 209 3.04 16.08 -13.05
C ILE A 209 2.52 17.45 -12.60
N ARG A 210 3.20 18.53 -12.98
CA ARG A 210 2.83 19.89 -12.59
C ARG A 210 1.45 20.30 -13.11
N THR A 211 1.08 19.86 -14.31
CA THR A 211 -0.24 20.13 -14.90
C THR A 211 -1.27 19.07 -14.57
N GLN A 212 -0.91 18.04 -13.80
CA GLN A 212 -1.73 16.87 -13.48
C GLN A 212 -2.31 16.18 -14.73
N ASP A 213 -1.54 16.17 -15.82
CA ASP A 213 -1.87 15.45 -17.06
C ASP A 213 -1.36 14.01 -16.93
N TRP A 214 -2.15 13.17 -16.25
CA TRP A 214 -1.75 11.80 -15.93
C TRP A 214 -1.65 10.90 -17.17
N ASP A 215 -2.50 11.12 -18.18
CA ASP A 215 -2.41 10.34 -19.42
C ASP A 215 -1.09 10.65 -20.14
N LYS A 216 -0.66 11.92 -20.14
CA LYS A 216 0.65 12.31 -20.66
C LYS A 216 1.79 11.74 -19.81
N LEU A 217 1.72 11.80 -18.49
CA LEU A 217 2.76 11.18 -17.63
C LEU A 217 2.89 9.68 -17.89
N ILE A 218 1.77 8.95 -17.93
CA ILE A 218 1.73 7.51 -18.20
C ILE A 218 2.29 7.20 -19.59
N SER A 219 2.07 8.05 -20.59
CA SER A 219 2.67 7.87 -21.92
C SER A 219 4.20 7.92 -21.92
N TYR A 220 4.81 8.55 -20.90
CA TYR A 220 6.25 8.56 -20.65
C TYR A 220 6.69 7.55 -19.59
N MET A 221 5.80 6.68 -19.12
CA MET A 221 6.16 5.56 -18.26
C MET A 221 6.33 4.29 -19.08
N THR A 222 7.41 3.56 -18.84
CA THR A 222 7.57 2.19 -19.31
C THR A 222 6.52 1.28 -18.68
N VAL A 223 6.30 0.11 -19.29
CA VAL A 223 5.50 -0.95 -18.68
C VAL A 223 6.05 -1.35 -17.30
N SER A 224 7.38 -1.32 -17.11
CA SER A 224 8.03 -1.55 -15.80
C SER A 224 7.55 -0.55 -14.76
N GLU A 225 7.67 0.74 -15.06
CA GLU A 225 7.26 1.82 -14.17
C GLU A 225 5.77 1.74 -13.83
N GLN A 226 4.92 1.48 -14.84
CA GLN A 226 3.48 1.35 -14.65
C GLN A 226 3.13 0.16 -13.74
N VAL A 227 3.74 -1.00 -13.96
CA VAL A 227 3.54 -2.17 -13.11
C VAL A 227 4.09 -1.94 -11.70
N GLY A 228 5.24 -1.28 -11.56
CA GLY A 228 5.83 -0.94 -10.27
C GLY A 228 4.88 -0.13 -9.39
N GLN A 229 4.16 0.82 -9.99
CA GLN A 229 3.13 1.60 -9.28
C GLN A 229 2.01 0.74 -8.68
N MET A 230 1.77 -0.46 -9.21
CA MET A 230 0.76 -1.40 -8.75
C MET A 230 1.26 -2.36 -7.65
N LEU A 231 2.48 -2.17 -7.13
CA LEU A 231 3.06 -3.02 -6.09
C LEU A 231 3.27 -2.27 -4.78
N MET A 232 2.91 -2.92 -3.68
CA MET A 232 3.15 -2.44 -2.32
C MET A 232 3.71 -3.55 -1.43
N PRO A 233 5.02 -3.80 -1.46
CA PRO A 233 5.64 -4.81 -0.61
C PRO A 233 5.73 -4.36 0.86
N ASP A 234 5.85 -5.33 1.77
CA ASP A 234 6.30 -5.03 3.13
C ASP A 234 7.82 -4.98 3.21
N ILE A 235 8.31 -4.23 4.19
CA ILE A 235 9.73 -4.04 4.44
C ILE A 235 10.09 -4.46 5.85
N ARG A 236 9.36 -5.42 6.47
CA ARG A 236 9.59 -5.82 7.87
C ARG A 236 11.04 -6.22 8.13
N GLN A 237 11.60 -6.96 7.17
CA GLN A 237 12.96 -7.47 7.26
C GLN A 237 13.63 -7.49 5.88
N TRP A 238 14.94 -7.29 5.89
CA TRP A 238 15.82 -7.51 4.75
C TRP A 238 16.90 -8.51 5.13
N ASN A 239 17.00 -9.62 4.39
CA ASN A 239 17.93 -10.72 4.67
C ASN A 239 17.89 -11.19 6.15
N GLY A 240 16.69 -11.33 6.70
CA GLY A 240 16.44 -11.76 8.08
C GLY A 240 16.72 -10.71 9.17
N LYS A 241 17.14 -9.49 8.79
CA LYS A 241 17.34 -8.37 9.72
C LYS A 241 16.18 -7.40 9.64
N VAL A 242 15.76 -6.89 10.79
CA VAL A 242 14.72 -5.87 10.87
C VAL A 242 15.16 -4.59 10.15
N THR A 243 14.26 -3.99 9.37
CA THR A 243 14.54 -2.79 8.58
C THR A 243 13.93 -1.56 9.24
N THR A 244 14.78 -0.66 9.73
CA THR A 244 14.38 0.59 10.42
C THR A 244 15.00 1.84 9.79
N THR A 245 15.80 1.68 8.74
CA THR A 245 16.43 2.77 7.98
C THR A 245 16.49 2.39 6.50
N VAL A 246 16.62 3.40 5.64
CA VAL A 246 16.86 3.17 4.21
C VAL A 246 18.30 2.66 4.02
N HIS A 247 18.41 1.39 3.63
CA HIS A 247 19.68 0.77 3.25
C HIS A 247 19.72 0.47 1.75
N GLU A 248 20.91 0.17 1.20
CA GLU A 248 21.10 -0.04 -0.24
C GLU A 248 20.19 -1.10 -0.86
N GLY A 249 19.89 -2.18 -0.13
CA GLY A 249 18.89 -3.17 -0.58
C GLY A 249 17.48 -2.60 -0.77
N LEU A 250 17.00 -1.76 0.15
CA LEU A 250 15.69 -1.13 0.05
C LEU A 250 15.67 -0.10 -1.07
N LYS A 251 16.74 0.70 -1.21
CA LYS A 251 16.87 1.62 -2.34
C LYS A 251 16.77 0.87 -3.66
N ARG A 252 17.55 -0.20 -3.84
CA ARG A 252 17.47 -1.04 -5.04
C ARG A 252 16.07 -1.59 -5.27
N SER A 253 15.39 -2.09 -4.24
CA SER A 253 14.00 -2.53 -4.41
C SER A 253 13.07 -1.41 -4.88
N ILE A 254 13.20 -0.19 -4.32
CA ILE A 254 12.40 0.97 -4.75
C ILE A 254 12.69 1.32 -6.22
N HIS A 255 13.96 1.41 -6.59
CA HIS A 255 14.41 1.84 -7.92
C HIS A 255 14.21 0.75 -8.99
N ASP A 256 14.68 -0.48 -8.74
CA ASP A 256 14.69 -1.56 -9.72
C ASP A 256 13.28 -2.11 -10.04
N GLN A 257 12.30 -1.89 -9.16
CA GLN A 257 10.90 -2.29 -9.36
C GLN A 257 9.94 -1.11 -9.50
N ASP A 258 10.43 0.14 -9.54
CA ASP A 258 9.63 1.36 -9.67
C ASP A 258 8.42 1.41 -8.70
N LEU A 259 8.64 1.02 -7.43
CA LEU A 259 7.55 0.69 -6.50
C LEU A 259 6.56 1.84 -6.31
N GLY A 260 5.27 1.50 -6.24
CA GLY A 260 4.19 2.45 -6.01
C GLY A 260 3.97 2.81 -4.56
N GLY A 261 4.34 1.92 -3.63
CA GLY A 261 4.23 2.15 -2.21
C GLY A 261 4.88 1.06 -1.36
N LEU A 262 4.84 1.23 -0.04
CA LEU A 262 5.38 0.31 0.96
C LEU A 262 4.44 0.25 2.17
N ILE A 263 4.26 -0.93 2.75
CA ILE A 263 3.55 -1.11 4.04
C ILE A 263 4.54 -1.24 5.20
N LEU A 264 4.29 -0.49 6.28
CA LEU A 264 5.06 -0.52 7.52
C LEU A 264 4.36 -1.37 8.59
N PHE A 265 5.18 -2.02 9.42
CA PHE A 265 4.77 -2.82 10.56
C PHE A 265 5.50 -2.40 11.83
N ASP A 266 5.12 -2.98 12.97
CA ASP A 266 5.77 -2.80 14.27
C ASP A 266 7.30 -3.00 14.23
N LYS A 267 7.77 -4.00 13.47
CA LYS A 267 9.21 -4.24 13.25
C LYS A 267 9.94 -3.04 12.66
N ASN A 268 9.27 -2.21 11.86
CA ASN A 268 9.89 -1.05 11.22
C ASN A 268 10.03 0.16 12.15
N ILE A 269 9.48 0.07 13.36
CA ILE A 269 9.24 1.21 14.23
C ILE A 269 9.95 1.00 15.57
N VAL A 270 10.96 1.82 15.82
CA VAL A 270 11.65 1.92 17.10
C VAL A 270 10.98 2.99 17.95
N ASP A 271 10.85 4.20 17.39
CA ASP A 271 10.18 5.34 17.99
C ASP A 271 9.70 6.31 16.90
N ILE A 272 8.98 7.36 17.32
CA ILE A 272 8.36 8.33 16.42
C ILE A 272 9.38 9.17 15.62
N ARG A 273 10.58 9.42 16.17
CA ARG A 273 11.62 10.21 15.47
C ARG A 273 12.30 9.36 14.41
N GLN A 274 12.61 8.10 14.73
CA GLN A 274 13.15 7.15 13.78
C GLN A 274 12.15 6.91 12.64
N LEU A 275 10.87 6.67 12.95
CA LEU A 275 9.84 6.46 11.92
C LEU A 275 9.70 7.65 10.98
N THR A 276 9.63 8.87 11.53
CA THR A 276 9.53 10.10 10.72
C THR A 276 10.75 10.33 9.84
N THR A 277 11.94 9.99 10.33
CA THR A 277 13.17 10.03 9.52
C THR A 277 13.11 8.98 8.42
N PHE A 278 12.66 7.77 8.75
CA PHE A 278 12.59 6.66 7.81
C PHE A 278 11.58 6.93 6.67
N THR A 279 10.38 7.43 6.97
CA THR A 279 9.39 7.82 5.96
C THR A 279 9.88 8.98 5.10
N HIS A 280 10.56 9.97 5.68
CA HIS A 280 11.19 11.06 4.94
C HIS A 280 12.27 10.56 3.96
N ASP A 281 13.15 9.68 4.42
CA ASP A 281 14.21 9.12 3.57
C ASP A 281 13.66 8.22 2.48
N MET A 282 12.63 7.40 2.74
CA MET A 282 11.96 6.61 1.70
C MET A 282 11.35 7.49 0.60
N GLN A 283 10.70 8.60 0.97
CA GLN A 283 10.16 9.54 -0.02
C GLN A 283 11.25 10.21 -0.86
N ARG A 284 12.46 10.37 -0.33
CA ARG A 284 13.61 10.89 -1.12
C ARG A 284 14.14 9.89 -2.15
N GLU A 285 13.87 8.61 -1.96
CA GLU A 285 14.24 7.55 -2.91
C GLU A 285 13.15 7.31 -3.98
N ALA A 286 11.94 7.85 -3.82
CA ALA A 286 10.79 7.58 -4.69
C ALA A 286 10.89 8.14 -6.14
N GLY A 287 11.95 8.87 -6.48
CA GLY A 287 12.08 9.50 -7.80
C GLY A 287 11.07 10.64 -8.02
N ASP A 288 10.51 10.74 -9.23
CA ASP A 288 9.52 11.76 -9.59
C ASP A 288 8.07 11.39 -9.22
N ILE A 289 7.79 10.13 -8.90
CA ILE A 289 6.49 9.64 -8.44
C ILE A 289 6.60 9.19 -6.97
N PRO A 290 6.09 9.97 -6.00
CA PRO A 290 6.20 9.67 -4.57
C PRO A 290 5.63 8.30 -4.19
N LEU A 291 6.16 7.67 -3.15
CA LEU A 291 5.65 6.40 -2.62
C LEU A 291 4.35 6.62 -1.83
N PHE A 292 3.41 5.69 -1.92
CA PHE A 292 2.43 5.51 -0.86
C PHE A 292 3.08 4.83 0.34
N LEU A 293 3.02 5.42 1.54
CA LEU A 293 3.43 4.76 2.77
C LEU A 293 2.17 4.42 3.58
N SER A 294 2.00 3.13 3.90
CA SER A 294 0.79 2.60 4.53
C SER A 294 1.07 1.88 5.85
N ILE A 295 0.02 1.73 6.66
CA ILE A 295 0.08 1.02 7.95
C ILE A 295 -1.29 0.48 8.37
N ASP A 296 -1.30 -0.55 9.23
CA ASP A 296 -2.49 -0.98 9.98
C ASP A 296 -2.56 -0.28 11.35
N GLN A 297 -3.16 0.91 11.41
CA GLN A 297 -3.40 1.64 12.66
C GLN A 297 -4.92 1.70 12.93
N GLU A 298 -5.53 0.54 13.20
CA GLU A 298 -6.97 0.40 13.49
C GLU A 298 -7.35 0.96 14.88
N GLY A 299 -6.41 0.90 15.83
CA GLY A 299 -6.67 1.11 17.25
C GLY A 299 -6.95 -0.20 17.99
N GLY A 300 -7.13 -0.13 19.30
CA GLY A 300 -7.37 -1.29 20.15
C GLY A 300 -6.23 -2.30 20.09
N VAL A 301 -6.54 -3.50 19.58
CA VAL A 301 -5.58 -4.62 19.48
C VAL A 301 -4.69 -4.58 18.24
N VAL A 302 -5.03 -3.78 17.21
CA VAL A 302 -4.20 -3.59 16.00
C VAL A 302 -3.72 -2.14 15.96
N LYS A 303 -2.52 -1.93 16.49
CA LYS A 303 -1.84 -0.63 16.55
C LYS A 303 -0.34 -0.84 16.46
N ARG A 304 0.37 0.14 15.90
CA ARG A 304 1.80 0.03 15.57
C ARG A 304 2.64 1.16 16.15
N ILE A 305 2.08 2.36 16.34
CA ILE A 305 2.83 3.57 16.73
C ILE A 305 3.19 3.57 18.22
N PRO A 306 4.49 3.47 18.61
CA PRO A 306 4.91 3.60 19.99
C PRO A 306 4.72 5.04 20.49
N GLY A 307 4.19 5.20 21.71
CA GLY A 307 3.97 6.52 22.32
C GLY A 307 2.78 7.31 21.74
N GLY A 308 2.19 6.83 20.64
CA GLY A 308 0.95 7.37 20.08
C GLY A 308 -0.26 7.20 21.00
N THR A 309 -1.38 7.73 20.55
CA THR A 309 -2.66 7.60 21.25
C THR A 309 -3.19 6.18 21.10
N ASN A 310 -3.47 5.53 22.21
CA ASN A 310 -3.89 4.13 22.25
C ASN A 310 -5.42 4.04 22.29
N LEU A 311 -6.04 4.30 21.13
CA LEU A 311 -7.49 4.27 21.01
C LEU A 311 -8.09 2.94 21.51
N PRO A 312 -9.26 2.96 22.17
CA PRO A 312 -9.87 1.75 22.76
C PRO A 312 -10.23 0.62 21.78
N GLY A 313 -10.30 0.91 20.48
CA GLY A 313 -10.65 -0.04 19.42
C GLY A 313 -12.08 0.11 18.92
N GLN A 314 -12.37 -0.56 17.81
CA GLN A 314 -13.65 -0.38 17.11
C GLN A 314 -14.84 -0.91 17.90
N MET A 315 -14.74 -2.06 18.58
CA MET A 315 -15.89 -2.56 19.36
C MET A 315 -16.19 -1.69 20.59
N ALA A 316 -15.17 -1.05 21.17
CA ALA A 316 -15.39 -0.04 22.20
C ALA A 316 -16.15 1.17 21.65
N LEU A 317 -15.78 1.69 20.47
CA LEU A 317 -16.56 2.72 19.76
C LEU A 317 -17.99 2.24 19.46
N GLY A 318 -18.13 0.98 19.04
CA GLY A 318 -19.41 0.27 18.91
C GLY A 318 -20.28 0.39 20.14
N ALA A 319 -19.69 0.11 21.31
CA ALA A 319 -20.37 0.16 22.58
C ALA A 319 -20.82 1.57 22.98
N THR A 320 -20.09 2.62 22.56
CA THR A 320 -20.55 4.01 22.72
C THR A 320 -21.74 4.33 21.82
N GLY A 321 -21.81 3.74 20.62
CA GLY A 321 -22.79 4.06 19.58
C GLY A 321 -22.69 5.48 19.00
N ASP A 322 -21.65 6.23 19.37
CA ASP A 322 -21.52 7.66 19.13
C ASP A 322 -20.64 7.95 17.91
N THR A 323 -21.26 8.46 16.84
CA THR A 323 -20.55 8.79 15.59
C THR A 323 -19.56 9.94 15.78
N SER A 324 -19.79 10.86 16.71
CA SER A 324 -18.86 11.97 16.95
C SER A 324 -17.54 11.47 17.53
N LEU A 325 -17.58 10.46 18.40
CA LEU A 325 -16.38 9.81 18.93
C LEU A 325 -15.67 8.96 17.88
N ALA A 326 -16.41 8.30 16.98
CA ALA A 326 -15.82 7.55 15.86
C ALA A 326 -15.14 8.48 14.84
N GLU A 327 -15.72 9.65 14.56
CA GLU A 327 -15.09 10.70 13.73
C GLU A 327 -13.84 11.26 14.40
N ALA A 328 -13.92 11.61 15.70
CA ALA A 328 -12.77 12.10 16.46
C ALA A 328 -11.62 11.07 16.52
N ALA A 329 -11.94 9.78 16.68
CA ALA A 329 -10.98 8.70 16.64
C ALA A 329 -10.28 8.59 15.27
N GLY A 330 -11.04 8.71 14.17
CA GLY A 330 -10.47 8.78 12.83
C GLY A 330 -9.58 10.00 12.62
N GLN A 331 -10.06 11.18 13.06
CA GLN A 331 -9.37 12.45 12.89
C GLN A 331 -8.01 12.45 13.59
N LEU A 332 -7.97 12.13 14.89
CA LEU A 332 -6.71 12.11 15.65
C LEU A 332 -5.73 11.07 15.12
N THR A 333 -6.23 9.91 14.66
CA THR A 333 -5.38 8.88 14.04
C THR A 333 -4.75 9.41 12.77
N GLY A 334 -5.55 10.08 11.93
CA GLY A 334 -5.05 10.71 10.71
C GLY A 334 -4.03 11.82 10.98
N GLU A 335 -4.24 12.64 12.01
CA GLU A 335 -3.29 13.68 12.41
C GLU A 335 -1.94 13.10 12.86
N GLU A 336 -1.96 12.04 13.69
CA GLU A 336 -0.73 11.35 14.11
C GLU A 336 -0.01 10.68 12.92
N LEU A 337 -0.73 9.99 12.04
CA LEU A 337 -0.14 9.32 10.87
C LEU A 337 0.46 10.32 9.87
N LYS A 338 -0.24 11.43 9.61
CA LYS A 338 0.25 12.49 8.72
C LYS A 338 1.53 13.13 9.26
N ALA A 339 1.60 13.39 10.57
CA ALA A 339 2.82 13.91 11.21
C ALA A 339 4.02 12.95 11.06
N LEU A 340 3.76 11.64 11.06
CA LEU A 340 4.76 10.59 10.84
C LEU A 340 5.11 10.37 9.36
N GLY A 341 4.46 11.07 8.44
CA GLY A 341 4.68 10.94 7.00
C GLY A 341 4.06 9.66 6.40
N ILE A 342 2.99 9.15 6.99
CA ILE A 342 2.19 8.01 6.48
C ILE A 342 0.92 8.56 5.83
N GLN A 343 0.60 8.07 4.62
CA GLN A 343 -0.52 8.59 3.81
C GLN A 343 -1.73 7.67 3.81
N ILE A 344 -1.55 6.37 4.04
CA ILE A 344 -2.64 5.39 4.00
C ILE A 344 -2.76 4.70 5.35
N ASN A 345 -3.98 4.68 5.89
CA ASN A 345 -4.34 3.78 6.98
C ASN A 345 -5.25 2.69 6.44
N PHE A 346 -4.88 1.42 6.66
CA PHE A 346 -5.73 0.28 6.38
C PHE A 346 -6.79 0.11 7.46
N ALA A 347 -7.67 1.11 7.56
CA ALA A 347 -8.76 1.21 8.51
C ALA A 347 -9.83 2.19 7.95
N PRO A 348 -11.08 2.12 8.41
CA PRO A 348 -11.60 1.18 9.41
C PRO A 348 -11.93 -0.21 8.85
N VAL A 349 -12.06 -1.18 9.76
CA VAL A 349 -12.66 -2.49 9.47
C VAL A 349 -14.18 -2.33 9.41
N LEU A 350 -14.78 -2.64 8.27
CA LEU A 350 -16.24 -2.59 8.03
C LEU A 350 -16.91 -3.97 8.12
N ASP A 351 -16.16 -5.00 8.50
CA ASP A 351 -16.71 -6.33 8.73
C ASP A 351 -17.74 -6.32 9.86
N ILE A 352 -18.86 -6.99 9.64
CA ILE A 352 -19.91 -7.16 10.66
C ILE A 352 -19.66 -8.47 11.40
N ASN A 353 -19.32 -8.36 12.67
CA ASN A 353 -18.93 -9.49 13.50
C ASN A 353 -20.17 -10.22 14.03
N SER A 354 -20.91 -10.85 13.12
CA SER A 354 -22.16 -11.59 13.39
C SER A 354 -21.94 -13.02 13.89
N ASN A 355 -20.73 -13.57 13.72
CA ASN A 355 -20.37 -14.89 14.18
C ASN A 355 -19.48 -14.82 15.43
N PRO A 356 -19.95 -15.27 16.62
CA PRO A 356 -19.11 -15.33 17.82
C PRO A 356 -17.85 -16.19 17.67
N ASP A 357 -17.89 -17.18 16.78
CA ASP A 357 -16.79 -18.08 16.50
C ASP A 357 -15.81 -17.54 15.45
N ASN A 358 -15.96 -16.29 15.00
CA ASN A 358 -15.01 -15.65 14.11
C ASN A 358 -13.63 -15.50 14.77
N PRO A 359 -12.57 -16.13 14.24
CA PRO A 359 -11.27 -16.19 14.90
C PRO A 359 -10.37 -14.99 14.58
N ILE A 360 -10.79 -13.99 13.79
CA ILE A 360 -9.87 -12.97 13.27
C ILE A 360 -10.39 -11.53 13.34
N ILE A 361 -11.70 -11.32 13.26
CA ILE A 361 -12.34 -10.00 13.34
C ILE A 361 -12.62 -9.64 14.81
N GLY A 362 -13.63 -10.24 15.44
CA GLY A 362 -13.94 -10.00 16.85
C GLY A 362 -14.03 -8.50 17.19
N ILE A 363 -13.34 -8.10 18.28
CA ILE A 363 -13.22 -6.70 18.74
C ILE A 363 -12.62 -5.70 17.72
N ARG A 364 -12.12 -6.16 16.56
CA ARG A 364 -11.73 -5.29 15.45
C ARG A 364 -12.93 -4.74 14.67
N SER A 365 -14.10 -5.36 14.77
CA SER A 365 -15.35 -4.80 14.23
C SER A 365 -15.98 -3.82 15.22
N PHE A 366 -16.80 -2.90 14.71
CA PHE A 366 -17.67 -2.08 15.56
C PHE A 366 -18.79 -2.89 16.24
N GLY A 367 -19.19 -4.04 15.70
CA GLY A 367 -20.30 -4.81 16.27
C GLY A 367 -20.89 -5.85 15.33
N SER A 368 -22.03 -6.42 15.72
CA SER A 368 -22.75 -7.43 14.93
C SER A 368 -23.94 -6.86 14.16
N ASP A 369 -24.21 -5.56 14.27
CA ASP A 369 -25.31 -4.88 13.59
C ASP A 369 -24.81 -4.04 12.42
N ALA A 370 -25.40 -4.26 11.24
CA ALA A 370 -24.95 -3.63 10.00
C ALA A 370 -25.11 -2.10 10.05
N ASP A 371 -26.17 -1.57 10.66
CA ASP A 371 -26.42 -0.12 10.73
C ASP A 371 -25.46 0.57 11.68
N LEU A 372 -25.16 -0.06 12.82
CA LEU A 372 -24.15 0.41 13.76
C LEU A 372 -22.77 0.46 13.11
N VAL A 373 -22.35 -0.65 12.49
CA VAL A 373 -21.04 -0.76 11.81
C VAL A 373 -20.92 0.28 10.70
N THR A 374 -21.98 0.44 9.90
CA THR A 374 -22.00 1.42 8.80
C THR A 374 -21.84 2.84 9.33
N ARG A 375 -22.69 3.27 10.27
CA ARG A 375 -22.64 4.66 10.78
C ARG A 375 -21.31 5.01 11.42
N LEU A 376 -20.74 4.11 12.24
CA LEU A 376 -19.46 4.37 12.91
C LEU A 376 -18.28 4.29 11.94
N GLY A 377 -18.32 3.33 11.00
CA GLY A 377 -17.33 3.21 9.93
C GLY A 377 -17.25 4.46 9.07
N LEU A 378 -18.39 4.99 8.60
CA LEU A 378 -18.46 6.24 7.84
C LEU A 378 -17.88 7.44 8.60
N ALA A 379 -18.17 7.54 9.90
CA ALA A 379 -17.62 8.60 10.74
C ALA A 379 -16.08 8.50 10.84
N THR A 380 -15.53 7.30 11.04
CA THR A 380 -14.08 7.09 11.09
C THR A 380 -13.40 7.37 9.74
N ILE A 381 -14.01 6.96 8.63
CA ILE A 381 -13.55 7.27 7.26
C ILE A 381 -13.44 8.79 7.09
N LYS A 382 -14.50 9.53 7.45
CA LYS A 382 -14.56 10.98 7.38
C LYS A 382 -13.43 11.63 8.19
N GLY A 383 -13.23 11.20 9.43
CA GLY A 383 -12.16 11.72 10.29
C GLY A 383 -10.76 11.52 9.68
N LEU A 384 -10.45 10.32 9.19
CA LEU A 384 -9.16 10.02 8.53
C LEU A 384 -8.95 10.91 7.29
N GLN A 385 -9.96 11.00 6.42
CA GLN A 385 -9.86 11.76 5.18
C GLN A 385 -9.73 13.27 5.43
N GLN A 386 -10.42 13.83 6.43
CA GLN A 386 -10.30 15.24 6.82
C GLN A 386 -8.89 15.60 7.31
N SER A 387 -8.22 14.67 7.98
CA SER A 387 -6.83 14.84 8.41
C SER A 387 -5.83 14.70 7.25
N GLY A 388 -6.28 14.35 6.05
CA GLY A 388 -5.42 14.12 4.88
C GLY A 388 -4.75 12.76 4.87
N VAL A 389 -5.40 11.74 5.44
CA VAL A 389 -4.99 10.32 5.36
C VAL A 389 -6.03 9.53 4.59
N ILE A 390 -5.58 8.69 3.67
CA ILE A 390 -6.42 7.80 2.87
C ILE A 390 -6.93 6.69 3.78
N ALA A 391 -8.25 6.58 3.90
CA ALA A 391 -8.89 5.45 4.54
C ALA A 391 -9.01 4.30 3.54
N ALA A 392 -8.47 3.13 3.88
CA ALA A 392 -8.72 1.90 3.14
C ALA A 392 -9.62 0.96 3.95
N VAL A 393 -10.89 0.90 3.57
CA VAL A 393 -11.88 0.07 4.28
C VAL A 393 -11.71 -1.41 3.95
N LYS A 394 -11.97 -2.27 4.93
CA LYS A 394 -11.67 -3.71 4.81
C LYS A 394 -12.61 -4.61 5.62
N HIS A 395 -12.80 -5.88 5.27
CA HIS A 395 -12.18 -6.58 4.13
C HIS A 395 -13.29 -6.95 3.14
N PHE A 396 -13.39 -6.25 2.02
CA PHE A 396 -14.45 -6.44 1.04
C PHE A 396 -14.41 -7.85 0.44
N PRO A 397 -15.54 -8.55 0.23
CA PRO A 397 -16.94 -8.16 0.52
C PRO A 397 -17.47 -8.34 1.95
N GLY A 398 -16.66 -8.78 2.91
CA GLY A 398 -17.03 -8.94 4.32
C GLY A 398 -16.49 -10.23 4.95
N HIS A 399 -15.76 -10.12 6.06
CA HIS A 399 -15.08 -11.25 6.73
C HIS A 399 -15.75 -11.70 8.04
N GLY A 400 -16.63 -10.87 8.61
CA GLY A 400 -17.06 -11.00 10.01
C GLY A 400 -17.95 -12.20 10.36
N ASP A 401 -18.38 -13.01 9.38
CA ASP A 401 -19.18 -14.23 9.61
C ASP A 401 -18.45 -15.54 9.26
N THR A 402 -17.14 -15.48 9.00
CA THR A 402 -16.33 -16.69 8.72
C THR A 402 -15.94 -17.45 10.00
N THR A 403 -15.69 -18.75 9.89
CA THR A 403 -15.17 -19.62 10.97
C THR A 403 -13.73 -20.06 10.77
N VAL A 404 -13.11 -19.70 9.63
CA VAL A 404 -11.74 -20.04 9.26
C VAL A 404 -10.94 -18.75 9.15
N ASP A 405 -9.78 -18.71 9.78
CA ASP A 405 -8.83 -17.61 9.59
C ASP A 405 -8.18 -17.71 8.21
N SER A 406 -8.28 -16.65 7.40
CA SER A 406 -7.65 -16.54 6.08
C SER A 406 -6.12 -16.62 6.12
N HIS A 407 -5.50 -16.39 7.28
CA HIS A 407 -4.07 -16.62 7.47
C HIS A 407 -3.71 -18.11 7.53
N LEU A 408 -4.67 -18.98 7.86
CA LEU A 408 -4.46 -20.41 8.10
C LEU A 408 -5.07 -21.30 7.00
N GLY A 409 -6.15 -20.87 6.35
CA GLY A 409 -6.82 -21.61 5.28
C GLY A 409 -7.79 -20.74 4.47
N MET A 410 -8.51 -21.32 3.51
CA MET A 410 -9.46 -20.60 2.65
C MET A 410 -10.86 -20.50 3.29
N PRO A 411 -11.34 -19.33 3.72
CA PRO A 411 -12.68 -19.17 4.23
C PRO A 411 -13.70 -19.09 3.08
N VAL A 412 -14.90 -19.62 3.31
CA VAL A 412 -16.01 -19.60 2.34
C VAL A 412 -17.26 -19.08 3.05
N LEU A 413 -17.89 -18.07 2.48
CA LEU A 413 -19.16 -17.54 2.97
C LEU A 413 -20.31 -17.94 2.04
N THR A 414 -21.17 -18.86 2.50
CA THR A 414 -22.19 -19.54 1.69
C THR A 414 -23.57 -18.89 1.72
N HIS A 415 -23.68 -17.67 2.27
CA HIS A 415 -24.94 -16.93 2.33
C HIS A 415 -25.49 -16.59 0.94
N ASN A 416 -26.82 -16.48 0.85
CA ASN A 416 -27.46 -16.05 -0.37
C ASN A 416 -27.24 -14.54 -0.63
N ARG A 417 -27.49 -14.12 -1.87
CA ARG A 417 -27.27 -12.73 -2.31
C ARG A 417 -28.02 -11.70 -1.46
N ALA A 418 -29.29 -11.96 -1.11
CA ALA A 418 -30.10 -11.02 -0.32
C ALA A 418 -29.52 -10.80 1.09
N ARG A 419 -28.96 -11.84 1.71
CA ARG A 419 -28.25 -11.72 3.00
C ARG A 419 -26.97 -10.90 2.83
N LEU A 420 -26.16 -11.21 1.82
CA LEU A 420 -24.93 -10.45 1.52
C LEU A 420 -25.23 -8.96 1.31
N ASP A 421 -26.28 -8.63 0.57
CA ASP A 421 -26.68 -7.24 0.33
C ASP A 421 -27.13 -6.52 1.61
N ALA A 422 -27.88 -7.21 2.48
CA ALA A 422 -28.46 -6.62 3.69
C ALA A 422 -27.45 -6.47 4.85
N VAL A 423 -26.42 -7.31 4.87
CA VAL A 423 -25.44 -7.37 5.97
C VAL A 423 -24.07 -7.02 5.43
N GLU A 424 -23.36 -7.97 4.82
CA GLU A 424 -21.92 -7.84 4.54
C GLU A 424 -21.58 -6.69 3.56
N LEU A 425 -22.36 -6.48 2.51
CA LEU A 425 -22.13 -5.46 1.48
C LEU A 425 -22.63 -4.07 1.88
N LYS A 426 -23.54 -3.97 2.85
CA LYS A 426 -24.15 -2.70 3.25
C LYS A 426 -23.12 -1.64 3.62
N PRO A 427 -22.19 -1.87 4.57
CA PRO A 427 -21.24 -0.83 4.97
C PRO A 427 -20.30 -0.40 3.84
N PHE A 428 -19.97 -1.30 2.90
CA PHE A 428 -19.15 -0.96 1.73
C PHE A 428 -19.91 -0.12 0.71
N ARG A 429 -21.18 -0.46 0.44
CA ARG A 429 -22.05 0.34 -0.45
C ARG A 429 -22.17 1.77 0.06
N ASP A 430 -22.48 1.93 1.34
CA ASP A 430 -22.63 3.24 1.96
C ASP A 430 -21.28 3.99 2.00
N ALA A 431 -20.15 3.29 2.19
CA ALA A 431 -18.81 3.89 2.12
C ALA A 431 -18.47 4.42 0.71
N ILE A 432 -18.86 3.69 -0.34
CA ILE A 432 -18.71 4.13 -1.74
C ILE A 432 -19.54 5.39 -1.98
N GLU A 433 -20.81 5.39 -1.56
CA GLU A 433 -21.71 6.55 -1.68
C GLU A 433 -21.21 7.79 -0.92
N ASN A 434 -20.38 7.60 0.11
CA ASN A 434 -19.76 8.66 0.91
C ASN A 434 -18.29 8.94 0.55
N GLY A 435 -17.81 8.47 -0.61
CA GLY A 435 -16.53 8.87 -1.17
C GLY A 435 -15.30 8.24 -0.49
N VAL A 436 -15.40 6.97 -0.08
CA VAL A 436 -14.22 6.19 0.33
C VAL A 436 -13.20 6.11 -0.82
N GLU A 437 -11.92 6.29 -0.50
CA GLU A 437 -10.86 6.37 -1.51
C GLU A 437 -10.27 5.02 -1.89
N MET A 438 -10.22 4.09 -0.94
CA MET A 438 -9.57 2.78 -1.10
C MET A 438 -10.40 1.68 -0.44
N ILE A 439 -10.50 0.53 -1.11
CA ILE A 439 -11.15 -0.68 -0.60
C ILE A 439 -10.15 -1.83 -0.68
N MET A 440 -9.89 -2.46 0.46
CA MET A 440 -9.09 -3.67 0.55
C MET A 440 -9.97 -4.91 0.41
N THR A 441 -9.60 -5.81 -0.51
CA THR A 441 -10.30 -7.07 -0.74
C THR A 441 -9.96 -8.12 0.31
N ALA A 442 -10.74 -9.19 0.41
CA ALA A 442 -10.48 -10.33 1.29
C ALA A 442 -10.20 -11.61 0.51
N HIS A 443 -9.33 -12.48 1.03
CA HIS A 443 -9.09 -13.82 0.48
C HIS A 443 -10.16 -14.82 0.93
N ILE A 444 -11.42 -14.53 0.63
CA ILE A 444 -12.61 -15.31 1.03
C ILE A 444 -13.45 -15.60 -0.21
N ALA A 445 -13.99 -16.81 -0.33
CA ALA A 445 -14.89 -17.17 -1.42
C ALA A 445 -16.36 -16.85 -1.12
N PHE A 446 -17.09 -16.37 -2.12
CA PHE A 446 -18.51 -16.03 -2.03
C PHE A 446 -19.31 -16.71 -3.16
N PRO A 447 -19.68 -17.99 -3.02
CA PRO A 447 -20.33 -18.78 -4.07
C PRO A 447 -21.62 -18.19 -4.63
N ALA A 448 -22.34 -17.36 -3.86
CA ALA A 448 -23.54 -16.67 -4.33
C ALA A 448 -23.26 -15.53 -5.34
N ILE A 449 -22.01 -15.07 -5.44
CA ILE A 449 -21.56 -14.07 -6.42
C ILE A 449 -20.68 -14.73 -7.48
N ASP A 450 -19.72 -15.55 -7.05
CA ASP A 450 -18.87 -16.33 -7.95
C ASP A 450 -18.69 -17.76 -7.46
N ASN A 451 -19.25 -18.68 -8.23
CA ASN A 451 -19.16 -20.13 -8.02
C ASN A 451 -18.04 -20.77 -8.85
N GLU A 452 -17.08 -20.01 -9.36
CA GLU A 452 -15.90 -20.57 -10.02
C GLU A 452 -15.02 -21.34 -9.01
N HIS A 453 -14.51 -22.48 -9.45
CA HIS A 453 -13.52 -23.27 -8.73
C HIS A 453 -12.25 -23.44 -9.59
N VAL A 454 -11.11 -23.58 -8.93
CA VAL A 454 -9.83 -23.89 -9.57
C VAL A 454 -9.15 -25.06 -8.88
N THR A 455 -8.18 -25.67 -9.56
CA THR A 455 -7.34 -26.72 -8.98
C THR A 455 -6.27 -26.11 -8.06
N SER A 456 -6.36 -26.44 -6.78
CA SER A 456 -5.38 -26.10 -5.74
C SER A 456 -4.01 -26.71 -6.05
N LEU A 457 -2.95 -25.89 -6.02
CA LEU A 457 -1.57 -26.35 -6.16
C LEU A 457 -1.06 -27.09 -4.92
N LYS A 458 -1.68 -26.89 -3.75
CA LYS A 458 -1.33 -27.56 -2.49
C LYS A 458 -1.58 -29.07 -2.55
N ASP A 459 -2.74 -29.47 -3.07
CA ASP A 459 -3.25 -30.84 -2.94
C ASP A 459 -4.03 -31.35 -4.17
N GLY A 460 -4.08 -30.58 -5.26
CA GLY A 460 -4.76 -30.96 -6.50
C GLY A 460 -6.29 -30.95 -6.43
N LYS A 461 -6.88 -30.51 -5.31
CA LYS A 461 -8.34 -30.50 -5.14
C LYS A 461 -8.98 -29.26 -5.73
N SER A 462 -10.26 -29.37 -6.06
CA SER A 462 -11.08 -28.23 -6.47
C SER A 462 -11.35 -27.32 -5.27
N VAL A 463 -10.95 -26.05 -5.35
CA VAL A 463 -11.19 -25.02 -4.33
C VAL A 463 -11.90 -23.82 -4.95
N PRO A 464 -12.81 -23.16 -4.22
CA PRO A 464 -13.52 -21.99 -4.75
C PRO A 464 -12.58 -20.80 -4.91
N ILE A 465 -12.90 -19.90 -5.85
CA ILE A 465 -12.11 -18.69 -6.08
C ILE A 465 -12.38 -17.65 -4.98
N PRO A 466 -11.34 -17.08 -4.34
CA PRO A 466 -11.52 -15.98 -3.39
C PRO A 466 -11.86 -14.67 -4.11
N ALA A 467 -12.51 -13.74 -3.41
CA ALA A 467 -12.93 -12.43 -3.92
C ALA A 467 -11.77 -11.65 -4.56
N THR A 468 -10.58 -11.64 -3.94
CA THR A 468 -9.36 -11.01 -4.50
C THR A 468 -9.00 -11.49 -5.91
N LEU A 469 -9.35 -12.73 -6.27
CA LEU A 469 -9.04 -13.34 -7.57
C LEU A 469 -10.26 -13.48 -8.50
N SER A 470 -11.41 -12.95 -8.08
CA SER A 470 -12.68 -13.08 -8.81
C SER A 470 -13.00 -11.81 -9.59
N LYS A 471 -13.03 -11.93 -10.92
CA LYS A 471 -13.50 -10.85 -11.80
C LYS A 471 -14.98 -10.54 -11.59
N LYS A 472 -15.81 -11.54 -11.24
CA LYS A 472 -17.23 -11.30 -10.94
C LYS A 472 -17.40 -10.48 -9.67
N VAL A 473 -16.56 -10.68 -8.66
CA VAL A 473 -16.60 -9.89 -7.43
C VAL A 473 -16.00 -8.50 -7.63
N LEU A 474 -14.78 -8.39 -8.17
CA LEU A 474 -14.10 -7.09 -8.25
C LEU A 474 -14.57 -6.22 -9.41
N THR A 475 -14.67 -6.77 -10.63
CA THR A 475 -15.18 -6.01 -11.77
C THR A 475 -16.71 -6.02 -11.85
N GLY A 476 -17.33 -7.18 -11.67
CA GLY A 476 -18.79 -7.32 -11.81
C GLY A 476 -19.55 -6.58 -10.70
N LEU A 477 -19.34 -7.00 -9.45
CA LEU A 477 -20.01 -6.43 -8.29
C LEU A 477 -19.42 -5.08 -7.88
N LEU A 478 -18.12 -4.99 -7.58
CA LEU A 478 -17.55 -3.78 -6.99
C LEU A 478 -17.46 -2.60 -7.98
N ARG A 479 -16.84 -2.78 -9.15
CA ARG A 479 -16.80 -1.73 -10.19
C ARG A 479 -18.16 -1.53 -10.87
N GLY A 480 -18.84 -2.61 -11.23
CA GLY A 480 -20.08 -2.57 -12.01
C GLY A 480 -21.31 -2.21 -11.18
N GLU A 481 -21.78 -3.15 -10.35
CA GLU A 481 -23.04 -2.99 -9.62
C GLU A 481 -22.98 -1.90 -8.53
N LEU A 482 -21.87 -1.80 -7.80
CA LEU A 482 -21.67 -0.81 -6.73
C LEU A 482 -21.08 0.51 -7.24
N GLY A 483 -20.63 0.58 -8.49
CA GLY A 483 -20.13 1.82 -9.11
C GLY A 483 -18.87 2.39 -8.46
N TYR A 484 -18.04 1.56 -7.82
CA TYR A 484 -16.84 2.05 -7.15
C TYR A 484 -15.75 2.46 -8.16
N GLU A 485 -15.23 3.68 -8.06
CA GLU A 485 -14.17 4.19 -8.96
C GLU A 485 -12.81 4.43 -8.27
N GLY A 486 -12.74 4.33 -6.92
CA GLY A 486 -11.51 4.51 -6.15
C GLY A 486 -10.50 3.36 -6.29
N LEU A 487 -9.47 3.27 -5.46
CA LEU A 487 -8.47 2.20 -5.55
C LEU A 487 -8.95 0.88 -4.94
N ILE A 488 -8.72 -0.24 -5.64
CA ILE A 488 -8.84 -1.59 -5.11
C ILE A 488 -7.45 -2.11 -4.78
N ILE A 489 -7.21 -2.42 -3.50
CA ILE A 489 -5.98 -3.04 -3.03
C ILE A 489 -6.28 -4.47 -2.55
N SER A 490 -5.38 -5.41 -2.76
CA SER A 490 -5.54 -6.73 -2.17
C SER A 490 -5.25 -6.76 -0.67
N ASP A 491 -5.75 -7.76 0.06
CA ASP A 491 -5.10 -8.18 1.30
C ASP A 491 -3.73 -8.83 0.99
N ALA A 492 -2.92 -9.09 2.02
CA ALA A 492 -1.55 -9.57 1.88
C ALA A 492 -1.46 -10.86 1.06
N PHE A 493 -0.71 -10.85 -0.04
CA PHE A 493 -0.49 -12.02 -0.90
C PHE A 493 0.32 -13.13 -0.21
N THR A 494 1.01 -12.81 0.89
CA THR A 494 1.71 -13.79 1.73
C THR A 494 0.78 -14.70 2.55
N MET A 495 -0.54 -14.46 2.56
CA MET A 495 -1.49 -15.26 3.34
C MET A 495 -1.75 -16.64 2.71
N ASN A 496 -1.90 -17.68 3.55
CA ASN A 496 -2.00 -19.08 3.10
C ASN A 496 -3.20 -19.33 2.16
N ALA A 497 -4.31 -18.61 2.34
CA ALA A 497 -5.46 -18.69 1.44
C ALA A 497 -5.09 -18.47 -0.04
N ILE A 498 -4.08 -17.62 -0.33
CA ILE A 498 -3.56 -17.43 -1.69
C ILE A 498 -2.28 -18.25 -1.91
N ALA A 499 -1.29 -18.09 -1.02
CA ALA A 499 0.08 -18.54 -1.21
C ALA A 499 0.20 -20.06 -1.42
N GLU A 500 -0.67 -20.87 -0.80
CA GLU A 500 -0.61 -22.33 -0.92
C GLU A 500 -1.39 -22.87 -2.13
N HIS A 501 -2.41 -22.14 -2.61
CA HIS A 501 -3.41 -22.70 -3.53
C HIS A 501 -3.23 -22.29 -5.00
N PHE A 502 -2.76 -21.08 -5.29
CA PHE A 502 -2.85 -20.51 -6.65
C PHE A 502 -1.50 -20.37 -7.35
N GLY A 503 -0.41 -20.39 -6.58
CA GLY A 503 0.92 -20.05 -7.07
C GLY A 503 1.04 -18.55 -7.33
N GLU A 504 2.16 -17.96 -6.91
CA GLU A 504 2.33 -16.50 -6.86
C GLU A 504 2.07 -15.81 -8.20
N ASN A 505 2.77 -16.22 -9.26
CA ASN A 505 2.70 -15.57 -10.57
C ASN A 505 1.26 -15.57 -11.14
N LYS A 506 0.58 -16.73 -11.07
CA LYS A 506 -0.79 -16.85 -11.56
C LYS A 506 -1.78 -16.08 -10.71
N ALA A 507 -1.57 -16.03 -9.39
CA ALA A 507 -2.43 -15.27 -8.48
C ALA A 507 -2.34 -13.77 -8.76
N VAL A 508 -1.12 -13.24 -8.92
CA VAL A 508 -0.86 -11.82 -9.17
C VAL A 508 -1.48 -11.38 -10.51
N GLU A 509 -1.22 -12.12 -11.59
CA GLU A 509 -1.82 -11.83 -12.91
C GLU A 509 -3.36 -11.88 -12.85
N ARG A 510 -3.91 -12.86 -12.13
CA ARG A 510 -5.35 -13.05 -12.03
C ARG A 510 -6.01 -11.94 -11.21
N ALA A 511 -5.40 -11.49 -10.12
CA ALA A 511 -5.91 -10.39 -9.31
C ALA A 511 -5.97 -9.07 -10.11
N VAL A 512 -4.89 -8.73 -10.82
CA VAL A 512 -4.89 -7.56 -11.71
C VAL A 512 -5.94 -7.70 -12.81
N SER A 513 -6.05 -8.88 -13.42
CA SER A 513 -7.08 -9.15 -14.43
C SER A 513 -8.52 -9.12 -13.88
N ALA A 514 -8.69 -9.37 -12.58
CA ALA A 514 -9.97 -9.33 -11.89
C ALA A 514 -10.38 -7.89 -11.52
N GLY A 515 -9.42 -6.97 -11.36
CA GLY A 515 -9.65 -5.55 -11.11
C GLY A 515 -8.87 -4.95 -9.93
N VAL A 516 -7.90 -5.67 -9.35
CA VAL A 516 -7.00 -5.12 -8.32
C VAL A 516 -6.06 -4.08 -8.94
N ASP A 517 -6.00 -2.88 -8.35
CA ASP A 517 -5.08 -1.82 -8.77
C ASP A 517 -3.73 -1.91 -8.07
N ILE A 518 -3.68 -2.37 -6.81
CA ILE A 518 -2.44 -2.54 -6.04
C ILE A 518 -2.37 -3.93 -5.41
N ILE A 519 -1.28 -4.66 -5.66
CA ILE A 519 -0.95 -5.92 -5.02
C ILE A 519 -0.18 -5.63 -3.74
N LEU A 520 -0.82 -5.91 -2.60
CA LEU A 520 -0.23 -5.77 -1.27
C LEU A 520 0.58 -7.01 -0.92
N MET A 521 1.82 -6.79 -0.47
CA MET A 521 2.72 -7.82 0.03
C MET A 521 2.83 -9.05 -0.90
N PRO A 522 3.24 -8.86 -2.18
CA PRO A 522 3.68 -10.00 -2.97
C PRO A 522 4.80 -10.74 -2.21
N LYS A 523 4.86 -12.06 -2.34
CA LYS A 523 5.83 -12.87 -1.59
C LYS A 523 7.25 -12.59 -2.07
N ASP A 524 7.43 -12.41 -3.37
CA ASP A 524 8.63 -11.88 -4.01
C ASP A 524 8.24 -10.70 -4.94
N PRO A 525 8.52 -9.45 -4.53
CA PRO A 525 8.16 -8.27 -5.30
C PRO A 525 8.80 -8.22 -6.69
N ALA A 526 10.03 -8.71 -6.85
CA ALA A 526 10.73 -8.71 -8.13
C ALA A 526 10.09 -9.72 -9.10
N VAL A 527 9.74 -10.92 -8.60
CA VAL A 527 9.04 -11.93 -9.41
C VAL A 527 7.64 -11.47 -9.78
N ALA A 528 6.90 -10.86 -8.86
CA ALA A 528 5.57 -10.32 -9.13
C ALA A 528 5.61 -9.20 -10.19
N HIS A 529 6.57 -8.28 -10.07
CA HIS A 529 6.83 -7.22 -11.05
C HIS A 529 7.11 -7.80 -12.44
N GLN A 530 8.11 -8.67 -12.56
CA GLN A 530 8.50 -9.25 -13.85
C GLN A 530 7.37 -10.07 -14.48
N THR A 531 6.59 -10.78 -13.66
CA THR A 531 5.40 -11.52 -14.11
C THR A 531 4.39 -10.59 -14.77
N LEU A 532 4.03 -9.49 -14.09
CA LEU A 532 3.07 -8.52 -14.62
C LEU A 532 3.61 -7.82 -15.87
N VAL A 533 4.89 -7.40 -15.87
CA VAL A 533 5.53 -6.81 -17.06
C VAL A 533 5.43 -7.75 -18.26
N ASN A 534 5.71 -9.04 -18.08
CA ASN A 534 5.60 -10.04 -19.14
C ASN A 534 4.15 -10.28 -19.57
N ALA A 535 3.20 -10.31 -18.64
CA ALA A 535 1.79 -10.46 -18.95
C ALA A 535 1.23 -9.29 -19.78
N VAL A 536 1.72 -8.07 -19.53
CA VAL A 536 1.35 -6.88 -20.30
C VAL A 536 2.00 -6.90 -21.68
N LYS A 537 3.32 -7.10 -21.76
CA LYS A 537 4.06 -7.18 -23.03
C LYS A 537 3.56 -8.29 -23.98
N SER A 538 3.04 -9.39 -23.43
CA SER A 538 2.46 -10.49 -24.22
C SER A 538 0.99 -10.29 -24.60
N GLY A 539 0.36 -9.19 -24.15
CA GLY A 539 -1.06 -8.91 -24.38
C GLY A 539 -2.02 -9.74 -23.53
N LYS A 540 -1.51 -10.55 -22.58
CA LYS A 540 -2.33 -11.33 -21.65
C LYS A 540 -3.13 -10.43 -20.70
N ILE A 541 -2.50 -9.35 -20.24
CA ILE A 541 -3.16 -8.23 -19.58
C ILE A 541 -3.15 -7.04 -20.56
N PRO A 542 -4.30 -6.51 -20.97
CA PRO A 542 -4.33 -5.36 -21.88
C PRO A 542 -3.68 -4.11 -21.26
N ASP A 543 -2.90 -3.36 -22.03
CA ASP A 543 -2.25 -2.10 -21.59
C ASP A 543 -3.25 -1.13 -20.94
N LYS A 544 -4.46 -1.02 -21.50
CA LYS A 544 -5.53 -0.17 -20.98
C LYS A 544 -5.95 -0.52 -19.54
N THR A 545 -5.78 -1.78 -19.13
CA THR A 545 -6.09 -2.22 -17.76
C THR A 545 -5.08 -1.61 -16.79
N ILE A 546 -3.79 -1.72 -17.11
CA ILE A 546 -2.71 -1.13 -16.31
C ILE A 546 -2.82 0.40 -16.31
N HIS A 547 -3.04 1.01 -17.48
CA HIS A 547 -3.22 2.46 -17.61
C HIS A 547 -4.31 2.97 -16.66
N ALA A 548 -5.48 2.31 -16.64
CA ALA A 548 -6.58 2.73 -15.77
C ALA A 548 -6.22 2.63 -14.29
N SER A 549 -5.55 1.56 -13.86
CA SER A 549 -5.10 1.40 -12.47
C SER A 549 -4.05 2.44 -12.08
N VAL A 550 -3.01 2.64 -12.91
CA VAL A 550 -1.95 3.63 -12.67
C VAL A 550 -2.51 5.04 -12.64
N LYS A 551 -3.49 5.36 -13.50
CA LYS A 551 -4.16 6.66 -13.48
C LYS A 551 -4.86 6.92 -12.14
N ARG A 552 -5.64 5.96 -11.63
CA ARG A 552 -6.26 6.07 -10.29
C ARG A 552 -5.21 6.25 -9.19
N ILE A 553 -4.09 5.55 -9.28
CA ILE A 553 -2.98 5.66 -8.32
C ILE A 553 -2.41 7.09 -8.32
N LEU A 554 -2.07 7.62 -9.49
CA LEU A 554 -1.51 8.96 -9.65
C LEU A 554 -2.50 10.06 -9.22
N GLU A 555 -3.76 9.92 -9.60
CA GLU A 555 -4.84 10.83 -9.20
C GLU A 555 -5.00 10.87 -7.68
N LEU A 556 -4.97 9.71 -7.00
CA LEU A 556 -5.08 9.65 -5.55
C LEU A 556 -3.82 10.22 -4.86
N LYS A 557 -2.62 9.94 -5.37
CA LYS A 557 -1.37 10.55 -4.88
C LYS A 557 -1.45 12.08 -4.97
N ALA A 558 -1.97 12.62 -6.07
CA ALA A 558 -2.14 14.06 -6.24
C ALA A 558 -3.23 14.65 -5.34
N LYS A 559 -4.37 13.97 -5.22
CA LYS A 559 -5.49 14.39 -4.35
C LYS A 559 -5.06 14.55 -2.88
N TYR A 560 -4.11 13.73 -2.43
CA TYR A 560 -3.56 13.77 -1.07
C TYR A 560 -2.25 14.57 -0.94
N GLY A 561 -1.88 15.34 -1.98
CA GLY A 561 -0.78 16.30 -1.92
C GLY A 561 0.62 15.69 -1.96
N LEU A 562 0.78 14.43 -2.42
CA LEU A 562 2.09 13.77 -2.40
C LEU A 562 3.11 14.41 -3.36
N PHE A 563 2.64 15.03 -4.45
CA PHE A 563 3.49 15.77 -5.40
C PHE A 563 3.82 17.19 -4.93
N GLU A 564 3.29 17.64 -3.79
CA GLU A 564 3.58 18.96 -3.24
C GLU A 564 4.93 18.97 -2.52
N ARG A 565 5.50 20.17 -2.36
CA ARG A 565 6.79 20.32 -1.67
C ARG A 565 6.63 19.97 -0.19
N SER A 566 7.22 18.84 0.22
CA SER A 566 7.17 18.42 1.63
C SER A 566 8.02 19.31 2.56
N GLN A 567 7.61 19.38 3.83
CA GLN A 567 8.39 20.00 4.89
C GLN A 567 9.78 19.35 5.04
N THR A 568 10.75 20.14 5.49
CA THR A 568 12.09 19.61 5.82
C THR A 568 12.01 18.63 7.00
N LEU A 569 12.92 17.66 7.06
CA LEU A 569 12.98 16.70 8.17
C LEU A 569 13.09 17.40 9.54
N ALA A 570 13.86 18.49 9.62
CA ALA A 570 14.02 19.27 10.84
C ALA A 570 12.68 19.83 11.35
N GLN A 571 11.85 20.39 10.45
CA GLN A 571 10.52 20.90 10.78
C GLN A 571 9.61 19.77 11.29
N LYS A 572 9.54 18.65 10.54
CA LYS A 572 8.73 17.48 10.92
C LYS A 572 9.08 17.01 12.33
N LEU A 573 10.37 16.82 12.63
CA LEU A 573 10.84 16.34 13.92
C LEU A 573 10.54 17.29 15.10
N THR A 574 10.45 18.60 14.86
CA THR A 574 10.08 19.57 15.90
C THR A 574 8.59 19.52 16.23
N GLU A 575 7.73 19.26 15.24
CA GLU A 575 6.28 19.26 15.39
C GLU A 575 5.74 17.96 16.06
N LEU A 576 6.48 16.85 15.98
CA LEU A 576 6.02 15.53 16.46
C LEU A 576 5.46 15.52 17.89
N ASN A 577 6.18 16.11 18.86
CA ASN A 577 5.78 16.05 20.27
C ASN A 577 4.50 16.85 20.57
N GLY A 578 4.13 17.78 19.69
CA GLY A 578 2.86 18.52 19.81
C GLY A 578 1.65 17.72 19.33
N VAL A 579 1.86 16.70 18.49
CA VAL A 579 0.80 15.94 17.83
C VAL A 579 0.69 14.53 18.40
N ILE A 580 1.80 13.78 18.44
CA ILE A 580 1.78 12.36 18.80
C ILE A 580 1.51 12.21 20.30
N GLY A 581 0.40 11.55 20.65
CA GLY A 581 0.00 11.36 22.04
C GLY A 581 -0.33 12.67 22.75
N SER A 582 -0.81 13.68 22.02
CA SER A 582 -1.17 14.99 22.58
C SER A 582 -2.22 14.88 23.69
N LYS A 583 -2.31 15.89 24.56
CA LYS A 583 -3.31 15.91 25.64
C LYS A 583 -4.73 15.83 25.09
N GLN A 584 -4.97 16.46 23.95
CA GLN A 584 -6.24 16.48 23.25
C GLN A 584 -6.60 15.08 22.75
N HIS A 585 -5.65 14.37 22.12
CA HIS A 585 -5.88 13.00 21.65
C HIS A 585 -6.12 12.04 22.83
N ARG A 586 -5.34 12.18 23.90
CA ARG A 586 -5.51 11.37 25.13
C ARG A 586 -6.85 11.60 25.82
N ALA A 587 -7.40 12.81 25.72
CA ALA A 587 -8.73 13.10 26.25
C ALA A 587 -9.82 12.33 25.48
N VAL A 588 -9.73 12.28 24.15
CA VAL A 588 -10.65 11.49 23.30
C VAL A 588 -10.49 10.00 23.57
N GLU A 589 -9.25 9.50 23.64
CA GLU A 589 -8.92 8.12 24.04
C GLU A 589 -9.59 7.74 25.37
N GLN A 590 -9.45 8.60 26.39
CA GLN A 590 -10.06 8.37 27.70
C GLN A 590 -11.58 8.42 27.65
N GLU A 591 -12.17 9.38 26.93
CA GLU A 591 -13.62 9.52 26.81
C GLU A 591 -14.25 8.29 26.14
N ILE A 592 -13.68 7.81 25.04
CA ILE A 592 -14.14 6.58 24.38
C ILE A 592 -14.09 5.41 25.36
N ALA A 593 -12.99 5.25 26.09
CA ALA A 593 -12.82 4.14 27.01
C ALA A 593 -13.84 4.17 28.15
N GLU A 594 -14.07 5.35 28.74
CA GLU A 594 -15.02 5.55 29.84
C GLU A 594 -16.46 5.32 29.37
N ARG A 595 -16.84 5.83 28.20
CA ARG A 595 -18.20 5.66 27.64
C ARG A 595 -18.45 4.27 27.07
N ALA A 596 -17.41 3.51 26.72
CA ALA A 596 -17.55 2.16 26.19
C ALA A 596 -17.89 1.12 27.26
N VAL A 597 -17.52 1.32 28.53
CA VAL A 597 -17.71 0.29 29.57
C VAL A 597 -19.17 -0.12 29.66
N THR A 598 -19.44 -1.42 29.50
CA THR A 598 -20.78 -1.98 29.36
C THR A 598 -21.05 -2.99 30.47
N VAL A 599 -22.23 -2.93 31.09
CA VAL A 599 -22.66 -3.93 32.08
C VAL A 599 -23.12 -5.19 31.36
N LEU A 600 -22.53 -6.33 31.70
CA LEU A 600 -22.94 -7.66 31.21
C LEU A 600 -23.95 -8.32 32.15
N ALA A 601 -23.78 -8.13 33.45
CA ALA A 601 -24.65 -8.66 34.49
C ALA A 601 -24.62 -7.78 35.75
N SER A 602 -25.72 -7.76 36.50
CA SER A 602 -25.84 -7.06 37.78
C SER A 602 -26.83 -7.77 38.70
N ARG A 603 -26.50 -7.84 40.01
CA ARG A 603 -27.37 -8.46 41.04
C ARG A 603 -28.64 -7.65 41.29
N GLU A 604 -28.53 -6.33 41.19
CA GLU A 604 -29.61 -5.37 41.47
C GLU A 604 -29.98 -4.56 40.21
N GLY A 605 -29.69 -5.10 39.03
CA GLY A 605 -30.22 -4.65 37.73
C GLY A 605 -29.61 -3.39 37.12
N VAL A 606 -28.73 -2.65 37.81
CA VAL A 606 -28.22 -1.36 37.28
C VAL A 606 -26.69 -1.22 37.33
N LEU A 607 -25.98 -1.80 38.30
CA LEU A 607 -24.52 -1.64 38.45
C LEU A 607 -23.84 -2.98 38.79
N PRO A 608 -22.60 -3.23 38.35
CA PRO A 608 -21.83 -4.35 38.86
C PRO A 608 -21.55 -4.17 40.36
N ASP A 609 -21.29 -5.27 41.06
CA ASP A 609 -20.87 -5.25 42.46
C ASP A 609 -19.66 -4.31 42.61
N GLN A 610 -19.72 -3.39 43.58
CA GLN A 610 -18.67 -2.39 43.80
C GLN A 610 -17.65 -2.87 44.84
N ILE A 611 -16.39 -2.48 44.63
CA ILE A 611 -15.30 -2.64 45.60
C ILE A 611 -15.50 -1.61 46.72
N GLN A 612 -15.39 -2.07 47.97
CA GLN A 612 -15.61 -1.26 49.16
C GLN A 612 -14.31 -1.01 49.94
N GLN A 613 -14.40 -0.06 50.89
CA GLN A 613 -13.32 0.28 51.80
C GLN A 613 -12.81 -0.95 52.55
N GLY A 614 -11.51 -1.19 52.51
CA GLY A 614 -10.84 -2.24 53.27
C GLY A 614 -10.95 -3.65 52.68
N ASP A 615 -11.61 -3.82 51.53
CA ASP A 615 -11.76 -5.12 50.88
C ASP A 615 -10.39 -5.77 50.61
N ARG A 616 -10.32 -7.09 50.84
CA ARG A 616 -9.32 -7.97 50.25
C ARG A 616 -9.76 -8.38 48.85
N VAL A 617 -9.16 -7.76 47.85
CA VAL A 617 -9.45 -7.99 46.44
C VAL A 617 -8.52 -9.05 45.85
N VAL A 618 -9.08 -10.14 45.35
CA VAL A 618 -8.34 -11.15 44.58
C VAL A 618 -8.56 -10.90 43.09
N ILE A 619 -7.46 -10.80 42.34
CA ILE A 619 -7.47 -10.62 40.89
C ILE A 619 -7.10 -11.95 40.25
N LEU A 620 -8.06 -12.51 39.50
CA LEU A 620 -7.93 -13.75 38.75
C LEU A 620 -7.79 -13.45 37.27
N ALA A 621 -6.69 -13.87 36.64
CA ALA A 621 -6.48 -13.75 35.20
C ALA A 621 -5.68 -14.93 34.65
N ALA A 622 -5.78 -15.19 33.34
CA ALA A 622 -5.02 -16.25 32.70
C ALA A 622 -3.51 -15.94 32.61
N GLU A 623 -3.15 -14.65 32.51
CA GLU A 623 -1.76 -14.19 32.37
C GLU A 623 -1.34 -13.34 33.58
N GLN A 624 -0.16 -13.62 34.14
CA GLN A 624 0.39 -12.90 35.30
C GLN A 624 0.55 -11.40 35.03
N GLU A 625 1.02 -11.03 33.84
CA GLU A 625 1.24 -9.62 33.49
C GLU A 625 -0.08 -8.84 33.40
N GLN A 626 -1.13 -9.48 32.89
CA GLN A 626 -2.47 -8.90 32.89
C GLN A 626 -2.99 -8.67 34.32
N ALA A 627 -2.82 -9.65 35.22
CA ALA A 627 -3.24 -9.50 36.61
C ALA A 627 -2.46 -8.38 37.33
N LYS A 628 -1.14 -8.29 37.13
CA LYS A 628 -0.30 -7.21 37.68
C LYS A 628 -0.71 -5.83 37.15
N GLN A 629 -1.05 -5.73 35.87
CA GLN A 629 -1.53 -4.49 35.28
C GLN A 629 -2.84 -4.04 35.96
N LEU A 630 -3.81 -4.94 36.08
CA LEU A 630 -5.08 -4.66 36.76
C LEU A 630 -4.86 -4.31 38.25
N GLU A 631 -3.94 -4.99 38.94
CA GLU A 631 -3.61 -4.70 40.32
C GLU A 631 -3.04 -3.29 40.49
N LYS A 632 -2.11 -2.90 39.61
CA LYS A 632 -1.52 -1.55 39.60
C LYS A 632 -2.59 -0.49 39.38
N GLN A 633 -3.47 -0.69 38.39
CA GLN A 633 -4.56 0.22 38.08
C GLN A 633 -5.56 0.32 39.23
N LEU A 634 -5.90 -0.80 39.86
CA LEU A 634 -6.76 -0.84 41.04
C LEU A 634 -6.14 -0.04 42.19
N LYS A 635 -4.86 -0.26 42.52
CA LYS A 635 -4.17 0.48 43.58
C LYS A 635 -4.13 2.00 43.30
N GLN A 636 -3.99 2.40 42.05
CA GLN A 636 -4.00 3.79 41.64
C GLN A 636 -5.40 4.42 41.74
N ALA A 637 -6.42 3.75 41.20
CA ALA A 637 -7.79 4.24 41.23
C ALA A 637 -8.36 4.23 42.67
N ALA A 638 -8.06 3.21 43.46
CA ALA A 638 -8.60 3.00 44.80
C ALA A 638 -7.64 3.42 45.92
N SER A 639 -6.78 4.42 45.71
CA SER A 639 -5.77 4.84 46.69
C SER A 639 -6.38 5.30 48.03
N ASN A 640 -7.66 5.68 48.03
CA ASN A 640 -8.44 6.06 49.20
C ASN A 640 -9.16 4.88 49.89
N LEU A 641 -9.27 3.70 49.25
CA LEU A 641 -10.06 2.58 49.75
C LEU A 641 -9.28 1.62 50.67
N SER A 642 -7.99 1.86 50.93
CA SER A 642 -7.15 1.03 51.82
C SER A 642 -7.23 -0.49 51.53
N LEU A 643 -7.22 -0.86 50.26
CA LEU A 643 -7.40 -2.25 49.81
C LEU A 643 -6.20 -3.14 50.13
N LYS A 644 -6.47 -4.44 50.32
CA LYS A 644 -5.45 -5.49 50.22
C LYS A 644 -5.64 -6.21 48.89
N THR A 645 -4.57 -6.41 48.14
CA THR A 645 -4.67 -7.07 46.83
C THR A 645 -3.85 -8.36 46.79
N GLU A 646 -4.37 -9.34 46.08
CA GLU A 646 -3.72 -10.62 45.80
C GLU A 646 -3.97 -11.02 44.35
N ILE A 647 -2.99 -11.64 43.71
CA ILE A 647 -3.09 -12.16 42.36
C ILE A 647 -3.11 -13.68 42.41
N SER A 648 -4.01 -14.30 41.66
CA SER A 648 -4.00 -15.73 41.40
C SER A 648 -4.32 -16.00 39.92
N LEU A 649 -3.85 -17.12 39.38
CA LEU A 649 -3.98 -17.46 37.98
C LEU A 649 -5.12 -18.46 37.74
N ILE A 650 -5.70 -18.42 36.54
CA ILE A 650 -6.76 -19.35 36.09
C ILE A 650 -6.35 -20.04 34.78
N GLY A 651 -6.92 -21.22 34.52
CA GLY A 651 -6.56 -22.06 33.36
C GLY A 651 -5.39 -23.02 33.63
N GLN A 652 -5.14 -23.96 32.71
CA GLN A 652 -4.04 -24.94 32.76
C GLN A 652 -3.91 -25.70 34.10
N GLY A 653 -5.04 -26.07 34.72
CA GLY A 653 -5.04 -26.81 36.00
C GLY A 653 -4.89 -25.95 37.25
N LYS A 654 -4.91 -24.61 37.12
CA LYS A 654 -4.81 -23.65 38.23
C LYS A 654 -6.12 -23.36 38.96
N THR A 655 -7.22 -23.96 38.52
CA THR A 655 -8.57 -23.73 39.08
C THR A 655 -8.64 -23.95 40.59
N ASN A 656 -7.91 -24.94 41.13
CA ASN A 656 -7.85 -25.17 42.58
C ASN A 656 -7.15 -24.05 43.36
N GLU A 657 -6.06 -23.49 42.82
CA GLU A 657 -5.34 -22.35 43.43
C GLU A 657 -6.25 -21.11 43.43
N ALA A 658 -6.98 -20.87 42.33
CA ALA A 658 -7.98 -19.80 42.25
C ALA A 658 -9.11 -19.99 43.26
N LEU A 659 -9.65 -21.21 43.42
CA LEU A 659 -10.70 -21.52 44.41
C LEU A 659 -10.25 -21.29 45.86
N GLN A 660 -8.97 -21.56 46.17
CA GLN A 660 -8.39 -21.27 47.48
C GLN A 660 -8.29 -19.76 47.73
N ALA A 661 -7.80 -19.00 46.76
CA ALA A 661 -7.69 -17.54 46.85
C ALA A 661 -9.07 -16.88 47.04
N ILE A 662 -10.10 -17.34 46.31
CA ILE A 662 -11.50 -16.87 46.48
C ILE A 662 -11.99 -17.04 47.93
N GLY A 663 -11.56 -18.10 48.64
CA GLY A 663 -12.00 -18.36 50.01
C GLY A 663 -11.56 -17.32 51.05
N GLN A 664 -10.59 -16.47 50.72
CA GLN A 664 -10.06 -15.42 51.59
C GLN A 664 -10.41 -14.01 51.10
N ALA A 665 -11.18 -13.89 50.01
CA ALA A 665 -11.46 -12.62 49.35
C ALA A 665 -12.76 -11.98 49.85
N ASP A 666 -12.78 -10.64 49.96
CA ASP A 666 -14.02 -9.87 50.12
C ASP A 666 -14.62 -9.48 48.76
N TYR A 667 -13.76 -9.42 47.73
CA TYR A 667 -14.12 -9.11 46.36
C TYR A 667 -13.21 -9.86 45.39
N VAL A 668 -13.76 -10.31 44.25
CA VAL A 668 -12.98 -10.97 43.19
C VAL A 668 -13.13 -10.22 41.86
N ILE A 669 -12.01 -9.85 41.24
CA ILE A 669 -11.99 -9.45 39.83
C ILE A 669 -11.64 -10.70 39.02
N LEU A 670 -12.60 -11.24 38.27
CA LEU A 670 -12.39 -12.39 37.39
C LEU A 670 -12.21 -11.89 35.95
N ALA A 671 -10.97 -11.76 35.49
CA ALA A 671 -10.67 -11.27 34.16
C ALA A 671 -10.69 -12.39 33.12
N SER A 672 -11.50 -12.23 32.06
CA SER A 672 -11.52 -13.08 30.88
C SER A 672 -10.91 -12.34 29.69
N TYR A 673 -10.17 -13.07 28.84
CA TYR A 673 -9.66 -12.53 27.58
C TYR A 673 -9.79 -13.56 26.46
N GLN A 674 -10.86 -13.43 25.68
CA GLN A 674 -11.11 -14.22 24.48
C GLN A 674 -10.91 -13.32 23.25
N PHE A 675 -9.89 -13.62 22.45
CA PHE A 675 -9.59 -12.94 21.19
C PHE A 675 -8.65 -13.80 20.34
N ARG A 676 -8.89 -13.84 19.02
CA ARG A 676 -8.14 -14.66 18.05
C ARG A 676 -8.15 -16.16 18.31
N ASN A 677 -9.29 -16.66 18.73
CA ASN A 677 -9.61 -18.07 18.87
C ASN A 677 -11.12 -18.26 18.66
N VAL A 678 -11.54 -19.49 18.37
CA VAL A 678 -12.96 -19.85 18.28
C VAL A 678 -13.57 -19.74 19.69
N ALA A 679 -14.67 -19.00 19.83
CA ALA A 679 -15.27 -18.73 21.14
C ALA A 679 -15.86 -20.00 21.75
N SER A 680 -16.49 -20.85 20.96
CA SER A 680 -17.04 -22.14 21.40
C SER A 680 -15.98 -23.15 21.87
N GLU A 681 -14.72 -22.95 21.52
CA GLU A 681 -13.59 -23.77 21.94
C GLU A 681 -12.79 -23.16 23.11
N PHE A 682 -13.20 -22.00 23.61
CA PHE A 682 -12.52 -21.36 24.74
C PHE A 682 -12.79 -22.11 26.06
N GLY A 683 -11.85 -22.02 27.00
CA GLY A 683 -11.86 -22.74 28.28
C GLY A 683 -12.90 -22.23 29.30
N TRP A 684 -14.17 -22.08 28.90
CA TRP A 684 -15.25 -21.53 29.71
C TRP A 684 -15.57 -22.35 30.97
N SER A 685 -15.27 -23.65 30.99
CA SER A 685 -15.55 -24.54 32.12
C SER A 685 -14.85 -24.11 33.42
N ASP A 686 -13.61 -23.61 33.32
CA ASP A 686 -12.88 -23.10 34.48
C ASP A 686 -13.58 -21.85 35.05
N TYR A 687 -13.98 -20.92 34.19
CA TYR A 687 -14.73 -19.72 34.58
C TYR A 687 -16.08 -20.08 35.21
N GLN A 688 -16.83 -21.01 34.61
CA GLN A 688 -18.12 -21.47 35.16
C GLN A 688 -17.95 -22.02 36.58
N THR A 689 -16.92 -22.86 36.80
CA THR A 689 -16.64 -23.45 38.12
C THR A 689 -16.36 -22.39 39.19
N LEU A 690 -15.61 -21.34 38.83
CA LEU A 690 -15.32 -20.22 39.73
C LEU A 690 -16.58 -19.41 40.02
N ILE A 691 -17.38 -19.09 38.99
CA ILE A 691 -18.64 -18.36 39.09
C ILE A 691 -19.65 -19.10 39.97
N ASP A 692 -19.86 -20.39 39.76
CA ASP A 692 -20.76 -21.22 40.57
C ASP A 692 -20.33 -21.26 42.04
N THR A 693 -19.01 -21.29 42.28
CA THR A 693 -18.46 -21.26 43.64
C THR A 693 -18.69 -19.90 44.31
N MET A 694 -18.42 -18.79 43.61
CA MET A 694 -18.66 -17.45 44.12
C MET A 694 -20.15 -17.22 44.38
N ASN A 695 -21.03 -17.67 43.49
CA ASN A 695 -22.48 -17.57 43.63
C ASN A 695 -23.00 -18.36 44.84
N ARG A 696 -22.54 -19.60 45.06
CA ARG A 696 -22.90 -20.42 46.24
C ARG A 696 -22.48 -19.79 47.56
N ARG A 697 -21.35 -19.09 47.58
CA ARG A 697 -20.83 -18.37 48.76
C ARG A 697 -21.42 -16.97 48.93
N ASN A 698 -22.26 -16.53 48.01
CA ASN A 698 -22.71 -15.14 47.91
C ASN A 698 -21.54 -14.12 47.86
N GLN A 699 -20.40 -14.53 47.31
CA GLN A 699 -19.18 -13.73 47.17
C GLN A 699 -19.43 -12.57 46.20
N ARG A 700 -18.97 -11.35 46.52
CA ARG A 700 -18.97 -10.23 45.56
C ARG A 700 -17.86 -10.42 44.54
N TYR A 701 -18.19 -10.23 43.27
CA TYR A 701 -17.22 -10.30 42.19
C TYR A 701 -17.67 -9.46 41.00
N SER A 702 -16.75 -9.23 40.06
CA SER A 702 -17.11 -8.86 38.69
C SER A 702 -16.34 -9.72 37.72
N LEU A 703 -17.06 -10.35 36.80
CA LEU A 703 -16.48 -10.86 35.56
C LEU A 703 -16.07 -9.66 34.70
N LEU A 704 -14.79 -9.51 34.39
CA LEU A 704 -14.25 -8.40 33.61
C LEU A 704 -13.80 -8.92 32.24
N SER A 705 -14.65 -8.75 31.22
CA SER A 705 -14.36 -9.13 29.84
C SER A 705 -13.42 -8.12 29.19
N LEU A 706 -12.22 -8.59 28.87
CA LEU A 706 -11.13 -7.81 28.29
C LEU A 706 -11.02 -7.95 26.75
N GLY A 707 -11.87 -8.78 26.13
CA GLY A 707 -11.79 -9.15 24.72
C GLY A 707 -13.16 -9.09 24.05
N ASN A 708 -13.46 -10.10 23.24
CA ASN A 708 -14.80 -10.28 22.69
C ASN A 708 -15.79 -10.53 23.85
N PRO A 709 -16.96 -9.86 23.89
CA PRO A 709 -17.87 -9.88 25.02
C PRO A 709 -18.87 -11.05 24.96
N TYR A 710 -18.41 -12.25 24.59
CA TYR A 710 -19.26 -13.43 24.36
C TYR A 710 -19.48 -14.29 25.59
N GLU A 711 -18.99 -13.86 26.75
CA GLU A 711 -19.11 -14.59 28.01
C GLU A 711 -20.54 -15.04 28.29
N MET A 712 -21.53 -14.19 28.02
CA MET A 712 -22.94 -14.45 28.31
C MET A 712 -23.58 -15.53 27.42
N ILE A 713 -22.93 -15.93 26.32
CA ILE A 713 -23.37 -17.06 25.48
C ILE A 713 -22.99 -18.40 26.15
N TYR A 714 -21.82 -18.46 26.79
CA TYR A 714 -21.22 -19.71 27.27
C TYR A 714 -21.23 -19.89 28.79
N LEU A 715 -21.38 -18.80 29.55
CA LEU A 715 -21.42 -18.81 31.01
C LEU A 715 -22.84 -18.59 31.52
N GLN A 716 -23.24 -19.41 32.48
CA GLN A 716 -24.54 -19.33 33.14
C GLN A 716 -24.44 -18.67 34.50
N ASN A 717 -25.54 -18.06 34.94
CA ASN A 717 -25.70 -17.48 36.27
C ASN A 717 -24.65 -16.42 36.63
N VAL A 718 -24.10 -15.71 35.65
CA VAL A 718 -23.23 -14.55 35.91
C VAL A 718 -24.07 -13.50 36.63
N ARG A 719 -23.68 -13.15 37.86
CA ARG A 719 -24.43 -12.22 38.72
C ARG A 719 -23.91 -10.78 38.65
N SER A 720 -22.67 -10.58 38.23
CA SER A 720 -22.03 -9.27 38.13
C SER A 720 -20.90 -9.33 37.11
N GLY A 721 -20.90 -8.41 36.14
CA GLY A 721 -19.88 -8.39 35.11
C GLY A 721 -19.89 -7.15 34.22
N LEU A 722 -18.73 -6.86 33.64
CA LEU A 722 -18.45 -5.72 32.76
C LEU A 722 -17.69 -6.18 31.52
N ALA A 723 -17.95 -5.53 30.38
CA ALA A 723 -17.09 -5.57 29.20
C ALA A 723 -16.36 -4.23 29.02
N VAL A 724 -15.06 -4.32 28.71
CA VAL A 724 -14.20 -3.15 28.40
C VAL A 724 -13.58 -3.21 27.00
N TYR A 725 -13.77 -4.31 26.26
CA TYR A 725 -13.39 -4.43 24.83
C TYR A 725 -11.89 -4.26 24.55
N GLY A 726 -11.03 -4.47 25.55
CA GLY A 726 -9.58 -4.40 25.39
C GLY A 726 -8.84 -4.73 26.68
N LYS A 727 -7.71 -5.46 26.56
CA LYS A 727 -6.90 -5.90 27.70
C LYS A 727 -5.85 -4.88 28.18
N GLN A 728 -5.68 -3.77 27.47
CA GLN A 728 -4.72 -2.72 27.79
C GLN A 728 -5.43 -1.43 28.24
N GLU A 729 -4.67 -0.49 28.80
CA GLU A 729 -5.13 0.89 28.93
C GLU A 729 -5.50 1.46 27.55
N PRO A 730 -6.42 2.42 27.46
CA PRO A 730 -7.22 2.99 28.56
C PRO A 730 -8.40 2.10 29.01
N ASN A 731 -8.75 1.04 28.26
CA ASN A 731 -9.95 0.23 28.48
C ASN A 731 -10.03 -0.36 29.88
N THR A 732 -8.95 -1.00 30.35
CA THR A 732 -8.97 -1.64 31.68
C THR A 732 -9.06 -0.63 32.82
N THR A 733 -8.43 0.53 32.70
CA THR A 733 -8.53 1.62 33.68
C THR A 733 -9.96 2.16 33.75
N ALA A 734 -10.66 2.28 32.62
CA ALA A 734 -12.07 2.66 32.60
C ALA A 734 -12.95 1.64 33.35
N GLY A 735 -12.75 0.34 33.11
CA GLY A 735 -13.45 -0.72 33.86
C GLY A 735 -13.19 -0.67 35.36
N ILE A 736 -11.93 -0.52 35.77
CA ILE A 736 -11.55 -0.40 37.18
C ILE A 736 -12.23 0.80 37.84
N LYS A 737 -12.30 1.97 37.18
CA LYS A 737 -13.01 3.15 37.68
C LYS A 737 -14.50 2.87 37.94
N VAL A 738 -15.13 2.03 37.13
CA VAL A 738 -16.52 1.60 37.36
C VAL A 738 -16.63 0.64 38.53
N LEU A 739 -15.66 -0.25 38.76
CA LEU A 739 -15.66 -1.19 39.89
C LEU A 739 -15.43 -0.50 41.25
N VAL A 740 -14.77 0.65 41.28
CA VAL A 740 -14.49 1.43 42.50
C VAL A 740 -15.45 2.61 42.69
N GLY A 741 -16.50 2.70 41.87
CA GLY A 741 -17.57 3.70 42.00
C GLY A 741 -17.22 5.12 41.55
N GLN A 742 -16.11 5.32 40.82
CA GLN A 742 -15.72 6.62 40.29
C GLN A 742 -16.44 7.00 39.00
N ARG A 743 -17.00 6.00 38.30
CA ARG A 743 -17.74 6.13 37.05
C ARG A 743 -18.91 5.17 37.01
N LYS A 744 -19.89 5.48 36.17
CA LYS A 744 -20.96 4.56 35.79
C LYS A 744 -20.62 3.96 34.42
N ALA A 745 -21.03 2.71 34.19
CA ALA A 745 -20.99 2.12 32.86
C ALA A 745 -22.13 2.71 32.01
N GLU A 746 -21.80 3.17 30.81
CA GLU A 746 -22.74 3.84 29.88
C GLU A 746 -22.88 3.09 28.54
N GLY A 747 -21.93 2.19 28.26
CA GLY A 747 -21.87 1.46 27.01
C GLY A 747 -23.03 0.49 26.86
N LYS A 748 -23.35 0.20 25.60
CA LYS A 748 -24.33 -0.81 25.20
C LYS A 748 -23.60 -1.93 24.49
N LEU A 749 -24.02 -3.17 24.72
CA LEU A 749 -23.40 -4.31 24.07
C LEU A 749 -23.57 -4.19 22.54
N PRO A 750 -22.49 -4.08 21.75
CA PRO A 750 -22.58 -3.85 20.31
C PRO A 750 -22.69 -5.16 19.50
N VAL A 751 -22.78 -6.29 20.19
CA VAL A 751 -22.94 -7.62 19.60
C VAL A 751 -24.15 -8.32 20.20
N ARG A 752 -24.75 -9.23 19.43
CA ARG A 752 -25.81 -10.12 19.94
C ARG A 752 -25.20 -11.23 20.78
N THR A 753 -25.87 -11.56 21.88
CA THR A 753 -25.49 -12.63 22.81
C THR A 753 -26.67 -13.52 23.19
N ASP A 754 -27.79 -13.37 22.47
CA ASP A 754 -29.07 -14.04 22.68
C ASP A 754 -29.46 -14.99 21.55
#